data_AF-A0A351UN54-F1
#
_entry.id   AF-A0A351UN54-F1
#
_cell.length_a   1.000
_cell.length_b   1.000
_cell.length_c   1.000
_cell.angle_alpha   90.00
_cell.angle_beta   90.00
_cell.angle_gamma   90.00
#
_symmetry.space_group_name_H-M   'P 1'
#
loop_
_entity.id
_entity.type
_entity.pdbx_description
1 polymer ?
#
loop_
_entity_poly.entity_id
_entity_poly.type
_entity_poly.pdbx_seq_one_letter_code
_entity_poly.pdbx_strand_id
1 'polypeptide(L)'
;MSSSSPDFNILKGPRDPFLSVLPAFLPLKTLSLPVAPEKAGQLQYNSIVQHTEGDRAYLPAFTDPAAAPSPHLTLPVPETASLFFHATRHEFFVFNPPGQSSLKAGRADISLIAGFLQAGGAAEGDPVFAATREAGAGNLHKAHYFYTLAEEKAGSGARMPLCAILIELGLYQEAYDILKAEKSPEALLLLSLVHRRTGNQQRAAEALAAVPSGTPLEEKRALEAAWLDLEAGRDDDAERAFERLSASALEKTEALAGLGTVRAKKAFRTKDAGRLAAASTALRSALATTSPASGRLYFQLGNLYFRSGNSVQAEDCYRKAAAFSPGLQALANLAATLVRTGKFQEAAAIAARIALTDPASAKRLADQLPAGSVSGEVSPQLYSQAPAGGRPQPGTPPQAGLPPALNLGSKAPPQPSGPVKMQEFRMETLQEAMAKTPAPSGNEQPESGRMNELKLDNLGAPPGAEPGQASLEPAAPRLPPNISNRQFGKPAGFESFSSGPQSSSGGGDAWRRPEDFLSGAFKLASDLEREFGSKVHFNREGLADVEKKLRLFTKQAKFSSAPGLIQECAAFLCYFLQERHKGRLVKLAGLEPWAWPMIFDTQETKITTYPVQRLWRLLWDETLPETGWLVKYTEWLTDAVKGPRSLLTGSDAVKERRGSHPERLADTQTEHKRMLLLISTLAETSGIELGRTGVIKLDLALKKNFKPDIPPSADGWKLLRCYGHLLAAILAKDFKAAWFHTDGEDGHWSMRLPWDTFVFPIGKIYKTASHREELLEYYDALLSERVRSQGQATGRLPGVK
;
A
#
# COMPACT_ATOMS: atom_id res chain seq x y z
N MET A 1 63.46 -11.85 14.64
CA MET A 1 63.06 -10.75 13.75
C MET A 1 61.66 -11.07 13.26
N SER A 2 60.69 -10.19 13.52
CA SER A 2 59.27 -10.47 13.35
C SER A 2 58.84 -10.42 11.88
N SER A 3 58.19 -11.49 11.42
CA SER A 3 57.47 -11.53 10.15
C SER A 3 56.31 -10.53 10.16
N SER A 4 56.33 -9.55 9.26
CA SER A 4 55.15 -8.74 8.94
C SER A 4 54.12 -9.61 8.21
N SER A 5 52.95 -9.80 8.79
CA SER A 5 51.81 -10.42 8.12
C SER A 5 51.42 -9.65 6.86
N PRO A 6 50.92 -10.31 5.80
CA PRO A 6 50.44 -9.61 4.60
C PRO A 6 49.28 -8.67 4.92
N ASP A 7 49.29 -7.49 4.31
CA ASP A 7 48.28 -6.45 4.49
C ASP A 7 47.04 -6.78 3.64
N PHE A 8 45.95 -7.20 4.30
CA PHE A 8 44.68 -7.58 3.65
C PHE A 8 43.76 -6.38 3.36
N ASN A 9 44.31 -5.21 3.01
CA ASN A 9 43.53 -4.02 2.62
C ASN A 9 42.99 -4.12 1.17
N ILE A 10 41.97 -4.94 0.94
CA ILE A 10 41.31 -5.08 -0.38
C ILE A 10 40.34 -3.92 -0.71
N LEU A 11 40.13 -2.97 0.22
CA LEU A 11 39.01 -2.01 0.18
C LEU A 11 39.43 -0.54 0.41
N LYS A 12 40.64 -0.15 -0.03
CA LYS A 12 41.12 1.25 0.01
C LYS A 12 41.52 1.77 -1.38
N GLY A 13 40.66 2.59 -1.96
CA GLY A 13 40.88 3.42 -3.16
C GLY A 13 40.00 4.69 -3.09
N PRO A 14 40.42 5.83 -3.68
CA PRO A 14 39.77 7.12 -3.47
C PRO A 14 38.61 7.39 -4.43
N ARG A 15 37.35 7.25 -3.97
CA ARG A 15 36.12 7.62 -4.73
C ARG A 15 36.05 7.02 -6.15
N ASP A 16 36.64 5.85 -6.37
CA ASP A 16 36.44 5.11 -7.61
C ASP A 16 34.98 4.67 -7.78
N PRO A 17 34.44 4.54 -9.01
CA PRO A 17 33.11 4.00 -9.24
C PRO A 17 33.00 2.59 -8.65
N PHE A 18 31.86 2.23 -8.05
CA PHE A 18 31.68 0.98 -7.28
C PHE A 18 32.05 -0.30 -8.08
N LEU A 19 31.98 -0.24 -9.41
CA LEU A 19 32.45 -1.29 -10.32
C LEU A 19 33.91 -1.73 -10.06
N SER A 20 34.79 -0.82 -9.64
CA SER A 20 36.20 -1.11 -9.34
C SER A 20 36.39 -2.07 -8.16
N VAL A 21 35.40 -2.15 -7.26
CA VAL A 21 35.44 -2.98 -6.05
C VAL A 21 34.93 -4.39 -6.32
N LEU A 22 34.13 -4.60 -7.38
CA LEU A 22 33.51 -5.90 -7.68
C LEU A 22 34.52 -7.07 -7.80
N PRO A 23 35.70 -6.93 -8.43
CA PRO A 23 36.70 -8.00 -8.49
C PRO A 23 37.15 -8.55 -7.12
N ALA A 24 37.09 -7.74 -6.05
CA ALA A 24 37.43 -8.17 -4.70
C ALA A 24 36.47 -9.24 -4.14
N PHE A 25 35.26 -9.34 -4.67
CA PHE A 25 34.28 -10.36 -4.27
C PHE A 25 34.48 -11.72 -4.96
N LEU A 26 35.18 -11.77 -6.10
CA LEU A 26 35.38 -13.01 -6.87
C LEU A 26 36.14 -14.14 -6.12
N PRO A 27 37.23 -13.88 -5.35
CA PRO A 27 37.91 -14.93 -4.60
C PRO A 27 37.17 -15.35 -3.31
N LEU A 28 36.15 -14.61 -2.87
CA LEU A 28 35.43 -14.88 -1.64
C LEU A 28 34.42 -16.02 -1.85
N LYS A 29 34.55 -17.10 -1.08
CA LYS A 29 33.58 -18.22 -1.11
C LYS A 29 32.34 -17.94 -0.28
N THR A 30 32.53 -17.32 0.89
CA THR A 30 31.50 -17.12 1.91
C THR A 30 31.71 -15.80 2.66
N LEU A 31 30.65 -15.31 3.29
CA LEU A 31 30.67 -14.20 4.24
C LEU A 31 30.13 -14.68 5.59
N SER A 32 30.71 -14.18 6.67
CA SER A 32 30.21 -14.40 8.04
C SER A 32 29.29 -13.26 8.46
N LEU A 33 28.10 -13.60 8.93
CA LEU A 33 27.04 -12.68 9.33
C LEU A 33 26.79 -12.87 10.84
N PRO A 34 27.11 -11.92 11.72
CA PRO A 34 26.78 -12.01 13.14
C PRO A 34 25.29 -12.19 13.34
N VAL A 35 24.90 -13.13 14.20
CA VAL A 35 23.50 -13.45 14.47
C VAL A 35 23.16 -13.44 15.95
N ALA A 36 21.89 -13.18 16.26
CA ALA A 36 21.30 -13.39 17.57
C ALA A 36 20.19 -14.45 17.49
N PRO A 37 20.06 -15.33 18.50
CA PRO A 37 18.95 -16.27 18.58
C PRO A 37 17.65 -15.55 18.91
N GLU A 38 16.61 -15.87 18.15
CA GLU A 38 15.26 -15.35 18.26
C GLU A 38 14.27 -16.48 18.55
N LYS A 39 13.16 -16.16 19.20
CA LYS A 39 12.10 -17.13 19.50
C LYS A 39 10.72 -16.60 19.16
N ALA A 40 10.01 -17.29 18.28
CA ALA A 40 8.62 -17.01 17.94
C ALA A 40 7.77 -18.28 18.01
N GLY A 41 6.79 -18.29 18.91
CA GLY A 41 5.99 -19.47 19.21
C GLY A 41 6.87 -20.65 19.63
N GLN A 42 6.92 -21.68 18.78
CA GLN A 42 7.72 -22.88 18.98
C GLN A 42 9.03 -22.91 18.16
N LEU A 43 9.21 -21.97 17.22
CA LEU A 43 10.44 -21.90 16.43
C LEU A 43 11.55 -21.16 17.18
N GLN A 44 12.74 -21.73 17.09
CA GLN A 44 14.01 -21.03 17.32
C GLN A 44 14.69 -20.83 15.97
N TYR A 45 15.10 -19.60 15.70
CA TYR A 45 15.80 -19.21 14.48
C TYR A 45 16.75 -18.05 14.80
N ASN A 46 17.58 -17.65 13.84
CA ASN A 46 18.57 -16.60 14.03
C ASN A 46 18.21 -15.35 13.20
N SER A 47 18.41 -14.16 13.78
CA SER A 47 18.35 -12.87 13.08
C SER A 47 19.76 -12.27 12.92
N ILE A 48 20.04 -11.54 11.84
CA ILE A 48 21.33 -10.84 11.71
C ILE A 48 21.37 -9.68 12.71
N VAL A 49 22.44 -9.59 13.50
CA VAL A 49 22.64 -8.49 14.44
C VAL A 49 22.75 -7.19 13.66
N GLN A 50 21.82 -6.27 13.91
CA GLN A 50 21.80 -4.97 13.26
C GLN A 50 22.73 -4.01 13.99
N HIS A 51 23.49 -3.24 13.23
CA HIS A 51 24.35 -2.18 13.77
C HIS A 51 23.80 -0.82 13.35
N THR A 52 24.16 0.23 14.08
CA THR A 52 23.76 1.61 13.77
C THR A 52 24.97 2.47 13.43
N GLU A 53 24.77 3.40 12.50
CA GLU A 53 25.67 4.52 12.25
C GLU A 53 24.86 5.82 12.37
N GLY A 54 25.00 6.49 13.53
CA GLY A 54 24.04 7.50 13.95
C GLY A 54 22.63 6.89 14.07
N ASP A 55 21.65 7.55 13.46
CA ASP A 55 20.24 7.14 13.49
C ASP A 55 19.86 6.04 12.49
N ARG A 56 20.79 5.59 11.62
CA ARG A 56 20.46 4.64 10.53
C ARG A 56 21.02 3.25 10.83
N ALA A 57 20.15 2.24 10.74
CA ALA A 57 20.51 0.83 10.91
C ALA A 57 21.03 0.21 9.60
N TYR A 58 22.03 -0.66 9.72
CA TYR A 58 22.61 -1.45 8.63
C TYR A 58 22.84 -2.90 9.03
N LEU A 59 22.96 -3.79 8.05
CA LEU A 59 23.37 -5.18 8.26
C LEU A 59 24.88 -5.32 7.97
N PRO A 60 25.65 -5.93 8.90
CA PRO A 60 27.07 -6.20 8.71
C PRO A 60 27.31 -7.51 7.94
N ALA A 61 28.43 -7.58 7.23
CA ALA A 61 29.01 -8.83 6.73
C ALA A 61 30.54 -8.82 6.88
N PHE A 62 31.14 -9.96 7.14
CA PHE A 62 32.59 -10.08 7.32
C PHE A 62 33.19 -11.02 6.29
N THR A 63 34.29 -10.59 5.67
CA THR A 63 35.06 -11.40 4.70
C THR A 63 36.02 -12.38 5.38
N ASP A 64 36.40 -12.09 6.63
CA ASP A 64 37.17 -12.98 7.50
C ASP A 64 36.27 -13.48 8.66
N PRO A 65 36.01 -14.79 8.77
CA PRO A 65 35.27 -15.37 9.89
C PRO A 65 35.89 -15.08 11.27
N ALA A 66 37.21 -14.91 11.37
CA ALA A 66 37.88 -14.60 12.64
C ALA A 66 37.59 -13.17 13.13
N ALA A 67 37.22 -12.26 12.23
CA ALA A 67 36.81 -10.89 12.55
C ALA A 67 35.31 -10.76 12.88
N ALA A 68 34.51 -11.78 12.60
CA ALA A 68 33.06 -11.75 12.80
C ALA A 68 32.66 -12.04 14.27
N PRO A 69 31.92 -11.15 14.95
CA PRO A 69 31.36 -11.43 16.27
C PRO A 69 30.63 -12.78 16.33
N SER A 70 30.82 -13.51 17.44
CA SER A 70 30.19 -14.81 17.67
C SER A 70 28.90 -14.67 18.50
N PRO A 71 27.82 -15.42 18.20
CA PRO A 71 27.70 -16.39 17.10
C PRO A 71 27.50 -15.72 15.74
N HIS A 72 27.97 -16.38 14.68
CA HIS A 72 27.77 -15.94 13.29
C HIS A 72 27.33 -17.08 12.37
N LEU A 73 26.56 -16.72 11.35
CA LEU A 73 26.13 -17.58 10.26
C LEU A 73 27.05 -17.38 9.06
N THR A 74 27.57 -18.46 8.48
CA THR A 74 28.37 -18.40 7.25
C THR A 74 27.50 -18.74 6.04
N LEU A 75 27.41 -17.83 5.07
CA LEU A 75 26.65 -18.00 3.82
C LEU A 75 27.53 -17.75 2.58
N PRO A 76 27.25 -18.40 1.43
CA PRO A 76 27.86 -18.05 0.15
C PRO A 76 27.68 -16.57 -0.21
N VAL A 77 28.65 -15.97 -0.91
CA VAL A 77 28.60 -14.55 -1.30
C VAL A 77 27.38 -14.21 -2.18
N PRO A 78 27.03 -15.00 -3.22
CA PRO A 78 25.85 -14.70 -4.05
C PRO A 78 24.54 -14.80 -3.27
N GLU A 79 24.47 -15.73 -2.31
CA GLU A 79 23.32 -15.90 -1.43
C GLU A 79 23.18 -14.73 -0.45
N THR A 80 24.30 -14.24 0.09
CA THR A 80 24.34 -13.05 0.95
C THR A 80 23.92 -11.80 0.18
N ALA A 81 24.39 -11.63 -1.06
CA ALA A 81 23.97 -10.53 -1.92
C ALA A 81 22.46 -10.57 -2.23
N SER A 82 21.90 -11.75 -2.52
CA SER A 82 20.45 -11.93 -2.69
C SER A 82 19.67 -11.61 -1.41
N LEU A 83 20.16 -12.06 -0.25
CA LEU A 83 19.56 -11.80 1.07
C LEU A 83 19.53 -10.29 1.39
N PHE A 84 20.66 -9.60 1.21
CA PHE A 84 20.78 -8.16 1.44
C PHE A 84 19.92 -7.36 0.45
N PHE A 85 19.92 -7.70 -0.84
CA PHE A 85 19.09 -7.04 -1.84
C PHE A 85 17.58 -7.14 -1.51
N HIS A 86 17.14 -8.18 -0.79
CA HIS A 86 15.76 -8.34 -0.36
C HIS A 86 15.46 -7.91 1.08
N ALA A 87 16.45 -7.38 1.80
CA ALA A 87 16.25 -6.72 3.10
C ALA A 87 15.59 -5.33 2.90
N THR A 88 14.26 -5.30 2.74
CA THR A 88 13.51 -4.07 2.41
C THR A 88 13.42 -3.03 3.53
N ARG A 89 13.89 -3.37 4.73
CA ARG A 89 13.94 -2.47 5.90
C ARG A 89 15.28 -1.74 6.05
N HIS A 90 16.28 -2.12 5.26
CA HIS A 90 17.66 -1.65 5.39
C HIS A 90 18.03 -0.82 4.16
N GLU A 91 18.53 0.39 4.39
CA GLU A 91 18.91 1.32 3.31
C GLU A 91 20.33 1.06 2.78
N PHE A 92 21.20 0.48 3.60
CA PHE A 92 22.59 0.16 3.25
C PHE A 92 23.13 -1.03 4.08
N PHE A 93 24.25 -1.55 3.60
CA PHE A 93 24.95 -2.74 4.09
C PHE A 93 26.43 -2.39 4.25
N VAL A 94 27.11 -3.02 5.21
CA VAL A 94 28.51 -2.71 5.51
C VAL A 94 29.35 -3.97 5.63
N PHE A 95 30.37 -4.07 4.79
CA PHE A 95 31.36 -5.13 4.87
C PHE A 95 32.51 -4.71 5.80
N ASN A 96 32.99 -5.64 6.63
CA ASN A 96 34.06 -5.49 7.62
C ASN A 96 33.93 -4.26 8.57
N PRO A 97 32.81 -4.09 9.31
CA PRO A 97 32.64 -2.99 10.27
C PRO A 97 33.19 -3.32 11.69
N PRO A 98 33.65 -2.33 12.48
CA PRO A 98 34.14 -1.00 12.08
C PRO A 98 35.67 -1.01 11.92
N GLY A 99 36.19 -0.51 10.79
CA GLY A 99 37.63 -0.49 10.53
C GLY A 99 38.02 0.29 9.28
N GLN A 100 39.34 0.43 9.03
CA GLN A 100 39.87 1.15 7.87
C GLN A 100 39.59 0.47 6.52
N SER A 101 39.17 -0.80 6.54
CA SER A 101 38.86 -1.65 5.39
C SER A 101 37.35 -1.83 5.17
N SER A 102 36.53 -0.95 5.71
CA SER A 102 35.07 -1.07 5.64
C SER A 102 34.51 -0.55 4.31
N LEU A 103 33.71 -1.39 3.62
CA LEU A 103 32.98 -1.01 2.40
C LEU A 103 31.50 -0.84 2.72
N LYS A 104 30.92 0.29 2.33
CA LYS A 104 29.48 0.55 2.40
C LYS A 104 28.85 0.33 1.03
N ALA A 105 27.65 -0.26 1.00
CA ALA A 105 26.91 -0.56 -0.23
C ALA A 105 25.41 -0.27 -0.04
N GLY A 106 24.81 0.45 -0.99
CA GLY A 106 23.36 0.58 -1.14
C GLY A 106 22.73 -0.62 -1.84
N ARG A 107 21.40 -0.61 -2.06
CA ARG A 107 20.70 -1.71 -2.74
C ARG A 107 21.13 -1.89 -4.20
N ALA A 108 21.39 -0.79 -4.92
CA ALA A 108 21.96 -0.84 -6.27
C ALA A 108 23.34 -1.53 -6.28
N ASP A 109 24.23 -1.15 -5.36
CA ASP A 109 25.57 -1.73 -5.20
C ASP A 109 25.53 -3.24 -4.90
N ILE A 110 24.64 -3.69 -4.01
CA ILE A 110 24.41 -5.12 -3.76
C ILE A 110 23.90 -5.84 -5.03
N SER A 111 23.06 -5.19 -5.84
CA SER A 111 22.66 -5.76 -7.14
C SER A 111 23.82 -5.85 -8.13
N LEU A 112 24.80 -4.94 -8.08
CA LEU A 112 26.01 -5.03 -8.92
C LEU A 112 26.89 -6.21 -8.48
N ILE A 113 27.08 -6.42 -7.17
CA ILE A 113 27.76 -7.61 -6.62
C ILE A 113 27.05 -8.89 -7.09
N ALA A 114 25.72 -8.96 -6.95
CA ALA A 114 24.95 -10.12 -7.41
C ALA A 114 25.12 -10.36 -8.92
N GLY A 115 25.03 -9.31 -9.75
CA GLY A 115 25.16 -9.39 -11.20
C GLY A 115 26.54 -9.85 -11.66
N PHE A 116 27.60 -9.27 -11.08
CA PHE A 116 29.00 -9.62 -11.36
C PHE A 116 29.31 -11.08 -11.02
N LEU A 117 28.92 -11.54 -9.83
CA LEU A 117 29.13 -12.92 -9.40
C LEU A 117 28.34 -13.91 -10.27
N GLN A 118 27.11 -13.57 -10.66
CA GLN A 118 26.31 -14.37 -11.59
C GLN A 118 26.85 -14.37 -13.03
N ALA A 119 27.60 -13.35 -13.43
CA ALA A 119 28.28 -13.29 -14.73
C ALA A 119 29.59 -14.10 -14.75
N GLY A 120 30.09 -14.55 -13.59
CA GLY A 120 31.37 -15.25 -13.47
C GLY A 120 32.59 -14.33 -13.43
N GLY A 121 32.39 -13.01 -13.32
CA GLY A 121 33.45 -12.01 -13.30
C GLY A 121 33.27 -10.94 -14.37
N ALA A 122 34.37 -10.58 -15.04
CA ALA A 122 34.39 -9.55 -16.08
C ALA A 122 33.57 -9.95 -17.33
N ALA A 123 32.96 -8.96 -17.98
CA ALA A 123 32.18 -9.19 -19.19
C ALA A 123 33.08 -9.52 -20.40
N GLU A 124 32.82 -10.65 -21.06
CA GLU A 124 33.38 -10.95 -22.39
C GLU A 124 32.43 -10.45 -23.49
N GLY A 125 32.97 -9.71 -24.46
CA GLY A 125 32.21 -9.18 -25.60
C GLY A 125 31.55 -7.82 -25.35
N ASP A 126 30.50 -7.52 -26.13
CA ASP A 126 29.74 -6.26 -26.00
C ASP A 126 28.80 -6.30 -24.78
N PRO A 127 28.98 -5.40 -23.79
CA PRO A 127 28.13 -5.35 -22.61
C PRO A 127 26.68 -4.98 -22.94
N VAL A 128 26.38 -4.22 -24.00
CA VAL A 128 24.99 -3.87 -24.35
C VAL A 128 24.24 -5.08 -24.87
N PHE A 129 24.86 -5.86 -25.76
CA PHE A 129 24.31 -7.14 -26.21
C PHE A 129 24.14 -8.15 -25.06
N ALA A 130 25.15 -8.29 -24.20
CA ALA A 130 25.08 -9.16 -23.03
C ALA A 130 23.94 -8.74 -22.07
N ALA A 131 23.83 -7.45 -21.75
CA ALA A 131 22.77 -6.92 -20.91
C ALA A 131 21.38 -7.18 -21.48
N THR A 132 21.19 -6.95 -22.79
CA THR A 132 19.92 -7.17 -23.49
C THR A 132 19.50 -8.64 -23.48
N ARG A 133 20.46 -9.56 -23.67
CA ARG A 133 20.22 -11.01 -23.59
C ARG A 133 19.81 -11.44 -22.18
N GLU A 134 20.55 -11.00 -21.15
CA GLU A 134 20.25 -11.36 -19.76
C GLU A 134 18.92 -10.71 -19.28
N ALA A 135 18.61 -9.49 -19.73
CA ALA A 135 17.33 -8.83 -19.49
C ALA A 135 16.17 -9.65 -20.06
N GLY A 136 16.26 -10.06 -21.33
CA GLY A 136 15.25 -10.92 -21.97
C GLY A 136 15.05 -12.27 -21.25
N ALA A 137 16.11 -12.83 -20.66
CA ALA A 137 16.06 -14.04 -19.85
C ALA A 137 15.47 -13.83 -18.44
N GLY A 138 15.26 -12.59 -17.99
CA GLY A 138 14.84 -12.24 -16.63
C GLY A 138 15.98 -12.20 -15.60
N ASN A 139 17.24 -12.26 -16.03
CA ASN A 139 18.43 -12.20 -15.18
C ASN A 139 18.78 -10.75 -14.81
N LEU A 140 17.87 -10.08 -14.11
CA LEU A 140 17.90 -8.62 -13.90
C LEU A 140 19.19 -8.10 -13.24
N HIS A 141 19.77 -8.85 -12.29
CA HIS A 141 21.03 -8.45 -11.65
C HIS A 141 22.21 -8.42 -12.63
N LYS A 142 22.33 -9.43 -13.50
CA LYS A 142 23.35 -9.43 -14.56
C LYS A 142 23.12 -8.32 -15.58
N ALA A 143 21.86 -8.11 -15.97
CA ALA A 143 21.50 -7.03 -16.89
C ALA A 143 21.86 -5.65 -16.32
N HIS A 144 21.61 -5.43 -15.03
CA HIS A 144 22.03 -4.23 -14.31
C HIS A 144 23.56 -4.08 -14.34
N TYR A 145 24.33 -5.10 -13.97
CA TYR A 145 25.79 -5.06 -14.03
C TYR A 145 26.31 -4.71 -15.44
N PHE A 146 25.83 -5.39 -16.48
CA PHE A 146 26.29 -5.17 -17.85
C PHE A 146 25.85 -3.80 -18.41
N TYR A 147 24.64 -3.31 -18.14
CA TYR A 147 24.26 -1.95 -18.56
C TYR A 147 25.03 -0.86 -17.81
N THR A 148 25.35 -1.05 -16.52
CA THR A 148 26.20 -0.10 -15.77
C THR A 148 27.63 -0.07 -16.33
N LEU A 149 28.19 -1.23 -16.70
CA LEU A 149 29.49 -1.32 -17.39
C LEU A 149 29.46 -0.68 -18.80
N ALA A 150 28.31 -0.70 -19.48
CA ALA A 150 28.14 -0.04 -20.77
C ALA A 150 28.00 1.49 -20.64
N GLU A 151 27.38 2.01 -19.58
CA GLU A 151 27.24 3.46 -19.33
C GLU A 151 28.58 4.17 -19.03
N GLU A 152 29.62 3.46 -18.58
CA GLU A 152 30.98 4.04 -18.48
C GLU A 152 31.51 4.55 -19.82
N LYS A 153 31.00 4.01 -20.94
CA LYS A 153 31.31 4.45 -22.30
C LYS A 153 30.25 5.43 -22.78
N ALA A 154 30.59 6.72 -22.81
CA ALA A 154 29.71 7.77 -23.31
C ALA A 154 29.17 7.45 -24.72
N GLY A 155 27.84 7.54 -24.89
CA GLY A 155 27.17 7.25 -26.16
C GLY A 155 26.81 5.79 -26.43
N SER A 156 26.97 4.88 -25.46
CA SER A 156 26.64 3.45 -25.60
C SER A 156 25.14 3.14 -25.78
N GLY A 157 24.25 4.11 -25.52
CA GLY A 157 22.79 3.91 -25.55
C GLY A 157 22.25 3.08 -24.37
N ALA A 158 23.08 2.76 -23.38
CA ALA A 158 22.71 1.89 -22.27
C ALA A 158 21.80 2.55 -21.22
N ARG A 159 21.77 3.88 -21.12
CA ARG A 159 21.06 4.64 -20.07
C ARG A 159 19.57 4.34 -19.92
N MET A 160 18.80 4.36 -21.00
CA MET A 160 17.35 4.10 -20.93
C MET A 160 17.06 2.62 -20.58
N PRO A 161 17.71 1.63 -21.22
CA PRO A 161 17.65 0.24 -20.77
C PRO A 161 18.08 0.03 -19.31
N LEU A 162 19.13 0.70 -18.84
CA LEU A 162 19.56 0.67 -17.44
C LEU A 162 18.44 1.14 -16.51
N CYS A 163 17.82 2.28 -16.82
CA CYS A 163 16.68 2.79 -16.05
C CYS A 163 15.50 1.80 -16.03
N ALA A 164 15.19 1.16 -17.15
CA ALA A 164 14.16 0.12 -17.21
C ALA A 164 14.49 -1.10 -16.31
N ILE A 165 15.75 -1.55 -16.28
CA ILE A 165 16.18 -2.64 -15.39
C ILE A 165 16.16 -2.22 -13.92
N LEU A 166 16.57 -0.99 -13.59
CA LEU A 166 16.46 -0.44 -12.23
C LEU A 166 14.99 -0.43 -11.76
N ILE A 167 14.05 -0.03 -12.62
CA ILE A 167 12.60 -0.07 -12.34
C ILE A 167 12.11 -1.50 -12.11
N GLU A 168 12.51 -2.47 -12.94
CA GLU A 168 12.11 -3.88 -12.76
C GLU A 168 12.71 -4.51 -11.49
N LEU A 169 13.91 -4.07 -11.08
CA LEU A 169 14.53 -4.41 -9.79
C LEU A 169 13.89 -3.69 -8.57
N GLY A 170 13.02 -2.72 -8.79
CA GLY A 170 12.42 -1.89 -7.73
C GLY A 170 13.36 -0.81 -7.17
N LEU A 171 14.46 -0.50 -7.87
CA LEU A 171 15.41 0.57 -7.59
C LEU A 171 14.89 1.90 -8.17
N TYR A 172 13.69 2.30 -7.70
CA TYR A 172 12.96 3.44 -8.25
C TYR A 172 13.63 4.79 -7.99
N GLN A 173 14.39 4.92 -6.90
CA GLN A 173 15.10 6.17 -6.57
C GLN A 173 16.28 6.37 -7.53
N GLU A 174 17.06 5.32 -7.75
CA GLU A 174 18.20 5.31 -8.66
C GLU A 174 17.75 5.58 -10.11
N ALA A 175 16.65 4.96 -10.55
CA ALA A 175 16.03 5.28 -11.83
C ALA A 175 15.54 6.73 -11.90
N TYR A 176 14.83 7.22 -10.88
CA TYR A 176 14.31 8.59 -10.83
C TYR A 176 15.43 9.63 -10.88
N ASP A 177 16.54 9.41 -10.16
CA ASP A 177 17.66 10.37 -10.11
C ASP A 177 18.35 10.54 -11.47
N ILE A 178 18.33 9.53 -12.33
CA ILE A 178 18.76 9.61 -13.73
C ILE A 178 17.68 10.31 -14.58
N LEU A 179 16.42 9.87 -14.47
CA LEU A 179 15.33 10.27 -15.36
C LEU A 179 14.83 11.72 -15.14
N LYS A 180 14.87 12.25 -13.92
CA LYS A 180 14.21 13.52 -13.53
C LYS A 180 14.65 14.77 -14.30
N ALA A 181 15.85 14.75 -14.90
CA ALA A 181 16.38 15.84 -15.71
C ALA A 181 16.25 15.58 -17.23
N GLU A 182 15.89 14.36 -17.63
CA GLU A 182 15.89 13.93 -19.03
C GLU A 182 14.48 14.03 -19.62
N LYS A 183 14.39 14.64 -20.82
CA LYS A 183 13.12 14.95 -21.49
C LYS A 183 12.87 14.13 -22.76
N SER A 184 13.63 13.05 -22.95
CA SER A 184 13.43 12.15 -24.09
C SER A 184 12.06 11.43 -23.95
N PRO A 185 11.38 11.06 -25.06
CA PRO A 185 10.11 10.34 -24.99
C PRO A 185 10.18 9.04 -24.18
N GLU A 186 11.33 8.36 -24.23
CA GLU A 186 11.59 7.15 -23.44
C GLU A 186 11.80 7.48 -21.96
N ALA A 187 12.55 8.53 -21.62
CA ALA A 187 12.70 8.96 -20.23
C ALA A 187 11.36 9.36 -19.60
N LEU A 188 10.50 10.08 -20.33
CA LEU A 188 9.16 10.47 -19.88
C LEU A 188 8.24 9.25 -19.63
N LEU A 189 8.31 8.25 -20.51
CA LEU A 189 7.59 6.99 -20.34
C LEU A 189 8.09 6.20 -19.12
N LEU A 190 9.42 6.09 -18.92
CA LEU A 190 10.00 5.44 -17.74
C LEU A 190 9.73 6.22 -16.45
N LEU A 191 9.65 7.55 -16.51
CA LEU A 191 9.26 8.41 -15.40
C LEU A 191 7.79 8.23 -15.03
N SER A 192 6.89 8.06 -16.02
CA SER A 192 5.52 7.62 -15.77
C SER A 192 5.48 6.30 -15.03
N LEU A 193 6.25 5.31 -15.50
CA LEU A 193 6.32 3.99 -14.88
C LEU A 193 6.85 4.04 -13.44
N VAL A 194 7.88 4.84 -13.15
CA VAL A 194 8.36 5.10 -11.77
C VAL A 194 7.25 5.71 -10.93
N HIS A 195 6.59 6.76 -11.41
CA HIS A 195 5.52 7.41 -10.68
C HIS A 195 4.34 6.48 -10.43
N ARG A 196 3.94 5.66 -11.41
CA ARG A 196 2.85 4.69 -11.24
C ARG A 196 3.22 3.59 -10.26
N ARG A 197 4.37 2.93 -10.43
CA ARG A 197 4.84 1.84 -9.54
C ARG A 197 5.07 2.31 -8.10
N THR A 198 5.26 3.61 -7.87
CA THR A 198 5.32 4.24 -6.53
C THR A 198 3.97 4.78 -6.01
N GLY A 199 2.88 4.67 -6.77
CA GLY A 199 1.52 5.11 -6.38
C GLY A 199 1.20 6.58 -6.71
N ASN A 200 2.07 7.28 -7.42
CA ASN A 200 1.95 8.68 -7.80
C ASN A 200 1.15 8.87 -9.11
N GLN A 201 -0.09 8.36 -9.15
CA GLN A 201 -0.95 8.26 -10.35
C GLN A 201 -1.04 9.53 -11.25
N GLN A 202 -1.23 10.73 -10.69
CA GLN A 202 -1.30 11.93 -11.55
C GLN A 202 0.08 12.37 -12.07
N ARG A 203 1.19 12.26 -11.32
CA ARG A 203 2.52 12.56 -11.91
C ARG A 203 2.87 11.54 -13.00
N ALA A 204 2.37 10.31 -12.87
CA ALA A 204 2.45 9.32 -13.94
C ALA A 204 1.63 9.77 -15.17
N ALA A 205 0.38 10.16 -14.99
CA ALA A 205 -0.46 10.70 -16.08
C ALA A 205 0.13 11.97 -16.73
N GLU A 206 0.71 12.89 -15.94
CA GLU A 206 1.40 14.10 -16.41
C GLU A 206 2.64 13.74 -17.25
N ALA A 207 3.50 12.85 -16.76
CA ALA A 207 4.67 12.37 -17.50
C ALA A 207 4.28 11.61 -18.77
N LEU A 208 3.22 10.80 -18.72
CA LEU A 208 2.71 10.04 -19.87
C LEU A 208 2.08 10.94 -20.93
N ALA A 209 1.35 11.98 -20.52
CA ALA A 209 0.78 12.98 -21.42
C ALA A 209 1.86 13.84 -22.10
N ALA A 210 3.03 14.00 -21.47
CA ALA A 210 4.19 14.65 -22.06
C ALA A 210 4.91 13.79 -23.12
N VAL A 211 4.64 12.48 -23.22
CA VAL A 211 5.20 11.62 -24.27
C VAL A 211 4.56 11.97 -25.62
N PRO A 212 5.33 12.47 -26.61
CA PRO A 212 4.77 12.90 -27.90
C PRO A 212 4.06 11.77 -28.66
N SER A 213 2.93 12.10 -29.27
CA SER A 213 2.21 11.19 -30.17
C SER A 213 2.99 10.98 -31.48
N GLY A 214 2.77 9.84 -32.13
CA GLY A 214 3.44 9.47 -33.39
C GLY A 214 4.88 8.94 -33.20
N THR A 215 5.25 8.59 -31.97
CA THR A 215 6.56 7.99 -31.66
C THR A 215 6.51 6.45 -31.78
N PRO A 216 7.65 5.75 -31.94
CA PRO A 216 7.72 4.28 -31.85
C PRO A 216 7.29 3.70 -30.49
N LEU A 217 6.99 4.55 -29.50
CA LEU A 217 6.60 4.18 -28.14
C LEU A 217 5.07 4.13 -27.94
N GLU A 218 4.26 4.35 -28.98
CA GLU A 218 2.79 4.41 -28.86
C GLU A 218 2.16 3.18 -28.17
N GLU A 219 2.59 1.96 -28.50
CA GLU A 219 2.07 0.75 -27.83
C GLU A 219 2.45 0.71 -26.34
N LYS A 220 3.67 1.13 -25.98
CA LYS A 220 4.11 1.24 -24.58
C LYS A 220 3.38 2.35 -23.82
N ARG A 221 3.11 3.48 -24.49
CA ARG A 221 2.31 4.60 -23.95
C ARG A 221 0.89 4.16 -23.67
N ALA A 222 0.27 3.44 -24.62
CA ALA A 222 -1.08 2.88 -24.47
C ALA A 222 -1.16 1.79 -23.39
N LEU A 223 -0.12 0.95 -23.27
CA LEU A 223 0.00 -0.05 -22.20
C LEU A 223 0.07 0.61 -20.81
N GLU A 224 0.91 1.63 -20.67
CA GLU A 224 1.05 2.37 -19.40
C GLU A 224 -0.24 3.14 -19.05
N ALA A 225 -0.94 3.68 -20.05
CA ALA A 225 -2.27 4.26 -19.87
C ALA A 225 -3.30 3.22 -19.38
N ALA A 226 -3.32 2.01 -19.94
CA ALA A 226 -4.20 0.93 -19.51
C ALA A 226 -3.93 0.48 -18.06
N TRP A 227 -2.67 0.53 -17.61
CA TRP A 227 -2.33 0.33 -16.20
C TRP A 227 -2.83 1.46 -15.31
N LEU A 228 -2.72 2.72 -15.74
CA LEU A 228 -3.29 3.87 -15.01
C LEU A 228 -4.82 3.81 -14.92
N ASP A 229 -5.51 3.36 -15.98
CA ASP A 229 -6.96 3.11 -15.95
C ASP A 229 -7.32 2.06 -14.87
N LEU A 230 -6.59 0.94 -14.83
CA LEU A 230 -6.82 -0.14 -13.87
C LEU A 230 -6.61 0.30 -12.41
N GLU A 231 -5.58 1.11 -12.17
CA GLU A 231 -5.23 1.66 -10.86
C GLU A 231 -6.17 2.79 -10.43
N ALA A 232 -6.71 3.56 -11.38
CA ALA A 232 -7.78 4.55 -11.17
C ALA A 232 -9.18 3.90 -11.02
N GLY A 233 -9.30 2.57 -11.14
CA GLY A 233 -10.55 1.83 -10.98
C GLY A 233 -11.44 1.77 -12.23
N ARG A 234 -10.98 2.28 -13.37
CA ARG A 234 -11.63 2.16 -14.69
C ARG A 234 -11.42 0.76 -15.28
N ASP A 235 -11.91 -0.26 -14.57
CA ASP A 235 -11.67 -1.67 -14.89
C ASP A 235 -12.11 -2.05 -16.32
N ASP A 236 -13.20 -1.47 -16.83
CA ASP A 236 -13.75 -1.78 -18.15
C ASP A 236 -13.02 -1.05 -19.29
N ASP A 237 -12.35 0.07 -19.01
CA ASP A 237 -11.48 0.75 -19.97
C ASP A 237 -10.14 0.03 -20.07
N ALA A 238 -9.56 -0.30 -18.91
CA ALA A 238 -8.35 -1.08 -18.80
C ALA A 238 -8.47 -2.46 -19.47
N GLU A 239 -9.57 -3.20 -19.23
CA GLU A 239 -9.78 -4.51 -19.87
C GLU A 239 -9.83 -4.39 -21.39
N ARG A 240 -10.59 -3.43 -21.95
CA ARG A 240 -10.67 -3.20 -23.41
C ARG A 240 -9.33 -2.76 -24.00
N ALA A 241 -8.54 -1.98 -23.27
CA ALA A 241 -7.22 -1.56 -23.69
C ALA A 241 -6.22 -2.74 -23.70
N PHE A 242 -6.17 -3.53 -22.62
CA PHE A 242 -5.32 -4.72 -22.54
C PHE A 242 -5.71 -5.81 -23.55
N GLU A 243 -7.01 -6.01 -23.82
CA GLU A 243 -7.47 -6.92 -24.88
C GLU A 243 -6.90 -6.51 -26.24
N ARG A 244 -7.06 -5.23 -26.62
CA ARG A 244 -6.54 -4.68 -27.88
C ARG A 244 -5.02 -4.82 -27.97
N LEU A 245 -4.29 -4.48 -26.89
CA LEU A 245 -2.84 -4.57 -26.85
C LEU A 245 -2.34 -6.03 -26.84
N SER A 246 -3.08 -6.98 -26.28
CA SER A 246 -2.72 -8.41 -26.30
C SER A 246 -2.80 -9.06 -27.69
N ALA A 247 -3.45 -8.39 -28.64
CA ALA A 247 -3.44 -8.77 -30.06
C ALA A 247 -2.22 -8.24 -30.83
N SER A 248 -1.48 -7.27 -30.27
CA SER A 248 -0.20 -6.80 -30.82
C SER A 248 0.92 -7.84 -30.68
N ALA A 249 2.06 -7.57 -31.32
CA ALA A 249 3.26 -8.40 -31.19
C ALA A 249 4.26 -7.86 -30.15
N LEU A 250 4.37 -6.53 -29.98
CA LEU A 250 5.47 -5.90 -29.24
C LEU A 250 5.27 -6.00 -27.71
N GLU A 251 4.09 -5.63 -27.22
CA GLU A 251 3.81 -5.51 -25.77
C GLU A 251 2.86 -6.61 -25.25
N LYS A 252 2.75 -7.71 -25.99
CA LYS A 252 1.80 -8.81 -25.74
C LYS A 252 1.88 -9.39 -24.33
N THR A 253 3.08 -9.58 -23.79
CA THR A 253 3.29 -10.23 -22.49
C THR A 253 2.73 -9.39 -21.33
N GLU A 254 3.08 -8.11 -21.24
CA GLU A 254 2.59 -7.23 -20.16
C GLU A 254 1.12 -6.83 -20.40
N ALA A 255 0.65 -6.78 -21.65
CA ALA A 255 -0.79 -6.63 -21.94
C ALA A 255 -1.61 -7.83 -21.46
N LEU A 256 -1.14 -9.07 -21.67
CA LEU A 256 -1.75 -10.28 -21.11
C LEU A 256 -1.66 -10.33 -19.57
N ALA A 257 -0.60 -9.77 -18.98
CA ALA A 257 -0.46 -9.59 -17.53
C ALA A 257 -1.55 -8.65 -16.97
N GLY A 258 -1.74 -7.51 -17.63
CA GLY A 258 -2.80 -6.55 -17.33
C GLY A 258 -4.19 -7.16 -17.47
N LEU A 259 -4.44 -7.86 -18.58
CA LEU A 259 -5.70 -8.56 -18.84
C LEU A 259 -6.02 -9.63 -17.78
N GLY A 260 -5.01 -10.42 -17.39
CA GLY A 260 -5.13 -11.38 -16.29
C GLY A 260 -5.43 -10.71 -14.96
N THR A 261 -4.77 -9.59 -14.67
CA THR A 261 -4.95 -8.81 -13.42
C THR A 261 -6.35 -8.20 -13.32
N VAL A 262 -6.84 -7.54 -14.36
CA VAL A 262 -8.18 -6.91 -14.35
C VAL A 262 -9.30 -7.97 -14.33
N ARG A 263 -9.17 -9.06 -15.07
CA ARG A 263 -10.12 -10.18 -15.03
C ARG A 263 -10.15 -10.86 -13.67
N ALA A 264 -9.00 -11.03 -13.01
CA ALA A 264 -8.94 -11.53 -11.65
C ALA A 264 -9.64 -10.59 -10.65
N LYS A 265 -9.37 -9.28 -10.73
CA LYS A 265 -10.02 -8.23 -9.91
C LYS A 265 -11.54 -8.28 -10.06
N LYS A 266 -12.05 -8.34 -11.30
CA LYS A 266 -13.48 -8.45 -11.62
C LYS A 266 -14.06 -9.80 -11.15
N ALA A 267 -13.38 -10.92 -11.40
CA ALA A 267 -13.81 -12.25 -10.99
C ALA A 267 -13.99 -12.38 -9.46
N PHE A 268 -13.06 -11.85 -8.66
CA PHE A 268 -13.19 -11.83 -7.21
C PHE A 268 -14.31 -10.91 -6.71
N ARG A 269 -14.57 -9.78 -7.39
CA ARG A 269 -15.69 -8.89 -7.08
C ARG A 269 -17.05 -9.54 -7.37
N THR A 270 -17.19 -10.23 -8.50
CA THR A 270 -18.46 -10.82 -8.96
C THR A 270 -18.63 -12.31 -8.61
N LYS A 271 -17.63 -12.93 -7.96
CA LYS A 271 -17.56 -14.39 -7.69
C LYS A 271 -17.73 -15.26 -8.94
N ASP A 272 -17.23 -14.77 -10.08
CA ASP A 272 -17.42 -15.38 -11.39
C ASP A 272 -16.29 -16.36 -11.72
N ALA A 273 -16.62 -17.65 -11.77
CA ALA A 273 -15.67 -18.73 -12.07
C ALA A 273 -15.20 -18.72 -13.54
N GLY A 274 -16.02 -18.25 -14.48
CA GLY A 274 -15.65 -18.14 -15.89
C GLY A 274 -14.61 -17.04 -16.11
N ARG A 275 -14.81 -15.87 -15.49
CA ARG A 275 -13.80 -14.78 -15.47
C ARG A 275 -12.53 -15.20 -14.73
N LEU A 276 -12.64 -15.99 -13.67
CA LEU A 276 -11.48 -16.53 -12.96
C LEU A 276 -10.64 -17.46 -13.86
N ALA A 277 -11.31 -18.33 -14.62
CA ALA A 277 -10.65 -19.16 -15.62
C ALA A 277 -9.98 -18.31 -16.71
N ALA A 278 -10.68 -17.32 -17.27
CA ALA A 278 -10.14 -16.39 -18.27
C ALA A 278 -8.92 -15.59 -17.77
N ALA A 279 -8.92 -15.18 -16.49
CA ALA A 279 -7.77 -14.54 -15.84
C ALA A 279 -6.56 -15.50 -15.77
N SER A 280 -6.79 -16.76 -15.37
CA SER A 280 -5.73 -17.77 -15.30
C SER A 280 -5.14 -18.09 -16.68
N THR A 281 -5.98 -18.12 -17.72
CA THR A 281 -5.54 -18.31 -19.11
C THR A 281 -4.67 -17.14 -19.56
N ALA A 282 -5.09 -15.90 -19.35
CA ALA A 282 -4.31 -14.72 -19.73
C ALA A 282 -2.92 -14.69 -19.06
N LEU A 283 -2.84 -14.95 -17.75
CA LEU A 283 -1.55 -15.02 -17.04
C LEU A 283 -0.67 -16.19 -17.52
N ARG A 284 -1.27 -17.35 -17.84
CA ARG A 284 -0.52 -18.48 -18.42
C ARG A 284 -0.05 -18.19 -19.85
N SER A 285 -0.80 -17.44 -20.64
CA SER A 285 -0.39 -16.99 -21.97
C SER A 285 0.71 -15.93 -21.92
N ALA A 286 0.71 -15.03 -20.93
CA ALA A 286 1.84 -14.12 -20.68
C ALA A 286 3.14 -14.88 -20.35
N LEU A 287 3.02 -16.01 -19.62
CA LEU A 287 4.14 -16.91 -19.29
C LEU A 287 4.60 -17.83 -20.46
N ALA A 288 4.05 -17.68 -21.67
CA ALA A 288 4.52 -18.44 -22.83
C ALA A 288 5.94 -18.07 -23.26
N THR A 289 6.39 -16.86 -22.94
CA THR A 289 7.74 -16.34 -23.21
C THR A 289 8.37 -15.88 -21.90
N THR A 290 9.58 -16.35 -21.60
CA THR A 290 10.37 -15.84 -20.46
C THR A 290 10.67 -14.36 -20.67
N SER A 291 10.55 -13.56 -19.61
CA SER A 291 10.73 -12.11 -19.65
C SER A 291 11.10 -11.56 -18.26
N PRO A 292 11.53 -10.28 -18.14
CA PRO A 292 11.65 -9.59 -16.85
C PRO A 292 10.44 -9.78 -15.92
N ALA A 293 9.23 -9.77 -16.49
CA ALA A 293 7.99 -9.90 -15.75
C ALA A 293 7.68 -11.34 -15.25
N SER A 294 8.42 -12.37 -15.67
CA SER A 294 8.08 -13.78 -15.37
C SER A 294 7.93 -14.07 -13.86
N GLY A 295 8.81 -13.54 -13.00
CA GLY A 295 8.67 -13.69 -11.54
C GLY A 295 7.38 -13.04 -10.99
N ARG A 296 7.04 -11.85 -11.49
CA ARG A 296 5.82 -11.10 -11.16
C ARG A 296 4.56 -11.84 -11.62
N LEU A 297 4.59 -12.41 -12.83
CA LEU A 297 3.52 -13.20 -13.42
C LEU A 297 3.26 -14.49 -12.65
N TYR A 298 4.30 -15.24 -12.29
CA TYR A 298 4.17 -16.40 -11.40
C TYR A 298 3.60 -16.01 -10.04
N PHE A 299 4.01 -14.88 -9.46
CA PHE A 299 3.44 -14.38 -8.21
C PHE A 299 1.95 -14.02 -8.35
N GLN A 300 1.54 -13.34 -9.43
CA GLN A 300 0.12 -13.03 -9.71
C GLN A 300 -0.72 -14.30 -9.87
N LEU A 301 -0.22 -15.28 -10.63
CA LEU A 301 -0.89 -16.57 -10.85
C LEU A 301 -0.98 -17.38 -9.54
N GLY A 302 0.05 -17.34 -8.71
CA GLY A 302 0.03 -17.93 -7.36
C GLY A 302 -1.03 -17.29 -6.45
N ASN A 303 -1.18 -15.95 -6.48
CA ASN A 303 -2.26 -15.26 -5.76
C ASN A 303 -3.65 -15.66 -6.27
N LEU A 304 -3.80 -15.83 -7.58
CA LEU A 304 -5.05 -16.28 -8.20
C LEU A 304 -5.44 -17.67 -7.68
N TYR A 305 -4.52 -18.64 -7.76
CA TYR A 305 -4.74 -20.01 -7.31
C TYR A 305 -4.92 -20.11 -5.79
N PHE A 306 -4.15 -19.37 -4.99
CA PHE A 306 -4.29 -19.38 -3.53
C PHE A 306 -5.69 -18.91 -3.10
N ARG A 307 -6.16 -17.80 -3.67
CA ARG A 307 -7.51 -17.26 -3.40
C ARG A 307 -8.62 -18.16 -3.91
N SER A 308 -8.39 -18.93 -4.98
CA SER A 308 -9.33 -19.92 -5.49
C SER A 308 -9.25 -21.28 -4.77
N GLY A 309 -8.46 -21.41 -3.71
CA GLY A 309 -8.27 -22.66 -2.95
C GLY A 309 -7.31 -23.68 -3.57
N ASN A 310 -6.82 -23.44 -4.79
CA ASN A 310 -5.93 -24.30 -5.58
C ASN A 310 -4.49 -24.27 -5.03
N SER A 311 -4.32 -24.82 -3.82
CA SER A 311 -3.14 -24.62 -2.99
C SER A 311 -1.87 -25.27 -3.58
N VAL A 312 -2.01 -26.36 -4.33
CA VAL A 312 -0.89 -27.05 -5.00
C VAL A 312 -0.35 -26.21 -6.17
N GLN A 313 -1.22 -25.70 -7.04
CA GLN A 313 -0.80 -24.81 -8.13
C GLN A 313 -0.27 -23.47 -7.60
N ALA A 314 -0.81 -22.98 -6.49
CA ALA A 314 -0.29 -21.81 -5.79
C ALA A 314 1.14 -22.03 -5.29
N GLU A 315 1.43 -23.19 -4.69
CA GLU A 315 2.77 -23.54 -4.21
C GLU A 315 3.79 -23.55 -5.36
N ASP A 316 3.49 -24.25 -6.46
CA ASP A 316 4.35 -24.29 -7.67
C ASP A 316 4.61 -22.89 -8.23
N CYS A 317 3.57 -22.06 -8.32
CA CYS A 317 3.70 -20.67 -8.77
C CYS A 317 4.55 -19.82 -7.82
N TYR A 318 4.38 -19.93 -6.50
CA TYR A 318 5.18 -19.16 -5.56
C TYR A 318 6.63 -19.65 -5.47
N ARG A 319 6.91 -20.95 -5.63
CA ARG A 319 8.29 -21.46 -5.77
C ARG A 319 8.97 -20.87 -7.00
N LYS A 320 8.29 -20.84 -8.15
CA LYS A 320 8.81 -20.21 -9.38
C LYS A 320 9.02 -18.71 -9.20
N ALA A 321 8.07 -18.00 -8.60
CA ALA A 321 8.22 -16.58 -8.29
C ALA A 321 9.45 -16.31 -7.40
N ALA A 322 9.62 -17.09 -6.33
CA ALA A 322 10.78 -16.98 -5.43
C ALA A 322 12.12 -17.38 -6.08
N ALA A 323 12.12 -18.23 -7.11
CA ALA A 323 13.32 -18.56 -7.89
C ALA A 323 13.76 -17.41 -8.82
N PHE A 324 12.82 -16.62 -9.35
CA PHE A 324 13.14 -15.40 -10.11
C PHE A 324 13.51 -14.22 -9.19
N SER A 325 12.78 -14.04 -8.09
CA SER A 325 13.02 -13.00 -7.10
C SER A 325 12.58 -13.49 -5.72
N PRO A 326 13.52 -13.91 -4.85
CA PRO A 326 13.23 -14.37 -3.49
C PRO A 326 12.81 -13.25 -2.52
N GLY A 327 12.01 -12.28 -2.99
CA GLY A 327 11.51 -11.18 -2.20
C GLY A 327 10.55 -11.63 -1.10
N LEU A 328 10.54 -10.87 0.00
CA LEU A 328 9.75 -11.13 1.22
C LEU A 328 8.30 -11.55 0.94
N GLN A 329 7.63 -10.92 -0.02
CA GLN A 329 6.22 -11.21 -0.33
C GLN A 329 6.02 -12.57 -1.01
N ALA A 330 6.91 -12.99 -1.91
CA ALA A 330 6.84 -14.30 -2.56
C ALA A 330 7.15 -15.41 -1.55
N LEU A 331 8.18 -15.22 -0.72
CA LEU A 331 8.54 -16.16 0.35
C LEU A 331 7.45 -16.29 1.42
N ALA A 332 6.87 -15.18 1.88
CA ALA A 332 5.79 -15.21 2.87
C ALA A 332 4.52 -15.90 2.34
N ASN A 333 4.16 -15.65 1.07
CA ASN A 333 3.03 -16.34 0.43
C ASN A 333 3.32 -17.84 0.20
N LEU A 334 4.57 -18.20 -0.14
CA LEU A 334 5.00 -19.60 -0.23
C LEU A 334 4.87 -20.28 1.14
N ALA A 335 5.43 -19.70 2.20
CA ALA A 335 5.34 -20.24 3.56
C ALA A 335 3.87 -20.44 4.01
N ALA A 336 3.00 -19.44 3.82
CA ALA A 336 1.58 -19.55 4.15
C ALA A 336 0.86 -20.64 3.32
N THR A 337 1.28 -20.85 2.07
CA THR A 337 0.76 -21.94 1.22
C THR A 337 1.26 -23.31 1.69
N LEU A 338 2.52 -23.41 2.10
CA LEU A 338 3.12 -24.64 2.66
C LEU A 338 2.47 -25.05 3.98
N VAL A 339 2.13 -24.09 4.86
CA VAL A 339 1.30 -24.36 6.05
C VAL A 339 -0.04 -24.97 5.65
N ARG A 340 -0.69 -24.41 4.62
CA ARG A 340 -1.98 -24.92 4.12
C ARG A 340 -1.88 -26.29 3.42
N THR A 341 -0.72 -26.65 2.85
CA THR A 341 -0.47 -27.97 2.26
C THR A 341 0.20 -28.97 3.22
N GLY A 342 0.37 -28.61 4.50
CA GLY A 342 0.91 -29.49 5.55
C GLY A 342 2.45 -29.59 5.59
N LYS A 343 3.16 -28.81 4.77
CA LYS A 343 4.62 -28.83 4.63
C LYS A 343 5.30 -27.91 5.66
N PHE A 344 5.04 -28.19 6.94
CA PHE A 344 5.40 -27.31 8.06
C PHE A 344 6.91 -27.06 8.20
N GLN A 345 7.75 -28.08 7.96
CA GLN A 345 9.21 -27.96 8.02
C GLN A 345 9.77 -26.99 6.96
N GLU A 346 9.29 -27.06 5.72
CA GLU A 346 9.69 -26.12 4.67
C GLU A 346 9.19 -24.70 4.96
N ALA A 347 7.96 -24.56 5.49
CA ALA A 347 7.42 -23.26 5.91
C ALA A 347 8.26 -22.63 7.03
N ALA A 348 8.72 -23.44 7.99
CA ALA A 348 9.62 -22.99 9.06
C ALA A 348 11.01 -22.60 8.53
N ALA A 349 11.58 -23.35 7.58
CA ALA A 349 12.86 -22.99 6.95
C ALA A 349 12.78 -21.64 6.21
N ILE A 350 11.65 -21.36 5.53
CA ILE A 350 11.39 -20.05 4.93
C ILE A 350 11.24 -18.95 6.00
N ALA A 351 10.53 -19.23 7.10
CA ALA A 351 10.39 -18.27 8.19
C ALA A 351 11.76 -17.94 8.83
N ALA A 352 12.61 -18.94 9.07
CA ALA A 352 13.98 -18.77 9.56
C ALA A 352 14.84 -17.96 8.56
N ARG A 353 14.71 -18.20 7.25
CA ARG A 353 15.41 -17.41 6.23
C ARG A 353 14.96 -15.95 6.19
N ILE A 354 13.66 -15.69 6.36
CA ILE A 354 13.13 -14.32 6.47
C ILE A 354 13.60 -13.64 7.77
N ALA A 355 13.75 -14.40 8.87
CA ALA A 355 14.17 -13.86 10.16
C ALA A 355 15.55 -13.18 10.13
N LEU A 356 16.43 -13.61 9.24
CA LEU A 356 17.75 -13.00 9.04
C LEU A 356 17.67 -11.49 8.76
N THR A 357 16.60 -11.01 8.11
CA THR A 357 16.45 -9.59 7.70
C THR A 357 15.13 -8.93 8.14
N ASP A 358 14.07 -9.70 8.39
CA ASP A 358 12.80 -9.21 8.98
C ASP A 358 12.24 -10.18 10.04
N PRO A 359 12.76 -10.13 11.29
CA PRO A 359 12.27 -10.94 12.41
C PRO A 359 10.77 -10.76 12.67
N ALA A 360 10.23 -9.56 12.44
CA ALA A 360 8.81 -9.25 12.67
C ALA A 360 7.89 -9.92 11.63
N SER A 361 8.35 -10.07 10.38
CA SER A 361 7.65 -10.87 9.37
C SER A 361 7.81 -12.37 9.62
N ALA A 362 9.00 -12.83 10.03
CA ALA A 362 9.23 -14.22 10.39
C ALA A 362 8.34 -14.67 11.56
N LYS A 363 8.23 -13.86 12.62
CA LYS A 363 7.34 -14.11 13.77
C LYS A 363 5.90 -14.36 13.34
N ARG A 364 5.35 -13.50 12.46
CA ARG A 364 3.98 -13.67 11.92
C ARG A 364 3.78 -14.92 11.07
N LEU A 365 4.84 -15.49 10.50
CA LEU A 365 4.79 -16.77 9.77
C LEU A 365 4.94 -17.95 10.72
N ALA A 366 5.82 -17.84 11.73
CA ALA A 366 5.98 -18.82 12.80
C ALA A 366 4.66 -19.03 13.57
N ASP A 367 3.94 -17.95 13.89
CA ASP A 367 2.65 -17.97 14.58
C ASP A 367 1.52 -18.67 13.79
N GLN A 368 1.73 -19.00 12.50
CA GLN A 368 0.78 -19.76 11.67
C GLN A 368 1.03 -21.27 11.68
N LEU A 369 2.17 -21.74 12.22
CA LEU A 369 2.49 -23.17 12.29
C LEU A 369 1.66 -23.85 13.39
N PRO A 370 1.09 -25.05 13.15
CA PRO A 370 0.40 -25.81 14.19
C PRO A 370 1.35 -26.18 15.33
N ALA A 371 0.83 -26.18 16.56
CA ALA A 371 1.58 -26.62 17.73
C ALA A 371 2.05 -28.07 17.58
N GLY A 372 3.34 -28.33 17.82
CA GLY A 372 3.99 -29.63 17.68
C GLY A 372 4.42 -30.00 16.26
N SER A 373 4.19 -29.14 15.26
CA SER A 373 4.52 -29.44 13.85
C SER A 373 6.01 -29.35 13.51
N VAL A 374 6.77 -28.57 14.29
CA VAL A 374 8.22 -28.35 14.14
C VAL A 374 8.84 -28.23 15.54
N SER A 375 10.02 -28.81 15.73
CA SER A 375 10.75 -28.78 17.00
C SER A 375 12.25 -28.49 16.77
N GLY A 376 12.85 -27.76 17.70
CA GLY A 376 14.27 -27.39 17.67
C GLY A 376 14.58 -26.11 16.89
N GLU A 377 15.88 -25.87 16.71
CA GLU A 377 16.41 -24.77 15.89
C GLU A 377 16.27 -25.10 14.41
N VAL A 378 15.66 -24.20 13.64
CA VAL A 378 15.46 -24.39 12.20
C VAL A 378 16.49 -23.60 11.42
N SER A 379 17.40 -24.33 10.77
CA SER A 379 18.43 -23.74 9.90
C SER A 379 17.80 -23.02 8.69
N PRO A 380 18.20 -21.77 8.38
CA PRO A 380 17.76 -21.08 7.18
C PRO A 380 18.32 -21.71 5.88
N GLN A 381 19.37 -22.53 5.98
CA GLN A 381 19.93 -23.28 4.84
C GLN A 381 19.08 -24.49 4.42
N LEU A 382 18.10 -24.92 5.23
CA LEU A 382 17.14 -25.95 4.84
C LEU A 382 16.21 -25.51 3.70
N TYR A 383 16.08 -24.20 3.46
CA TYR A 383 15.41 -23.68 2.27
C TYR A 383 16.40 -23.60 1.11
N SER A 384 16.32 -24.56 0.17
CA SER A 384 16.95 -24.44 -1.14
C SER A 384 16.01 -23.71 -2.12
N GLN A 385 16.58 -22.75 -2.87
CA GLN A 385 15.88 -22.18 -4.02
C GLN A 385 15.89 -23.20 -5.15
N ALA A 386 14.71 -23.51 -5.71
CA ALA A 386 14.64 -24.31 -6.94
C ALA A 386 15.30 -23.54 -8.09
N PRO A 387 16.04 -24.19 -9.00
CA PRO A 387 16.71 -23.50 -10.10
C PRO A 387 15.70 -22.80 -11.02
N ALA A 388 15.94 -21.52 -11.31
CA ALA A 388 15.17 -20.78 -12.29
C ALA A 388 15.49 -21.29 -13.71
N GLY A 389 14.53 -21.96 -14.36
CA GLY A 389 14.68 -22.35 -15.78
C GLY A 389 14.26 -23.76 -16.17
N GLY A 390 13.10 -24.25 -15.69
CA GLY A 390 12.41 -25.35 -16.38
C GLY A 390 11.40 -24.78 -17.39
N ARG A 391 11.49 -25.16 -18.68
CA ARG A 391 10.35 -24.98 -19.60
C ARG A 391 9.13 -25.65 -18.97
N PRO A 392 7.91 -25.10 -19.11
CA PRO A 392 6.72 -25.82 -18.69
C PRO A 392 6.64 -27.12 -19.49
N GLN A 393 6.90 -28.26 -18.85
CA GLN A 393 6.45 -29.52 -19.40
C GLN A 393 4.93 -29.44 -19.49
N PRO A 394 4.31 -29.88 -20.60
CA PRO A 394 2.86 -29.97 -20.70
C PRO A 394 2.39 -31.07 -19.76
N GLY A 395 2.18 -30.69 -18.49
CA GLY A 395 1.59 -31.56 -17.48
C GLY A 395 0.23 -32.02 -18.00
N THR A 396 0.05 -33.34 -18.02
CA THR A 396 -1.20 -34.00 -18.36
C THR A 396 -2.34 -33.33 -17.59
N PRO A 397 -3.48 -32.98 -18.24
CA PRO A 397 -4.62 -32.48 -17.50
C PRO A 397 -5.00 -33.50 -16.42
N PRO A 398 -5.22 -33.10 -15.16
CA PRO A 398 -5.77 -34.02 -14.18
C PRO A 398 -7.12 -34.52 -14.72
N GLN A 399 -7.26 -35.84 -14.85
CA GLN A 399 -8.49 -36.45 -15.34
C GLN A 399 -9.64 -36.01 -14.43
N ALA A 400 -10.54 -35.20 -14.97
CA ALA A 400 -11.83 -34.96 -14.33
C ALA A 400 -12.58 -36.30 -14.34
N GLY A 401 -12.69 -36.93 -13.17
CA GLY A 401 -13.52 -38.11 -12.98
C GLY A 401 -14.97 -37.77 -13.26
N LEU A 402 -15.43 -38.03 -14.49
CA LEU A 402 -16.84 -37.99 -14.84
C LEU A 402 -17.56 -39.12 -14.09
N PRO A 403 -18.78 -38.89 -13.57
CA PRO A 403 -19.59 -39.95 -12.98
C PRO A 403 -19.93 -41.02 -14.03
N PRO A 404 -20.20 -42.27 -13.61
CA PRO A 404 -20.37 -43.39 -14.53
C PRO A 404 -21.59 -43.19 -15.44
N ALA A 405 -21.34 -42.98 -16.73
CA ALA A 405 -22.38 -42.93 -17.75
C ALA A 405 -22.81 -44.35 -18.15
N LEU A 406 -24.10 -44.49 -18.44
CA LEU A 406 -24.77 -45.75 -18.76
C LEU A 406 -24.12 -46.47 -19.95
N ASN A 407 -23.98 -47.79 -19.77
CA ASN A 407 -23.41 -48.70 -20.76
C ASN A 407 -24.45 -48.99 -21.87
N LEU A 408 -24.27 -48.41 -23.06
CA LEU A 408 -24.96 -48.81 -24.29
C LEU A 408 -23.90 -49.09 -25.35
N GLY A 409 -23.73 -50.36 -25.70
CA GLY A 409 -22.59 -50.81 -26.49
C GLY A 409 -22.83 -50.79 -28.00
N SER A 410 -21.73 -50.87 -28.77
CA SER A 410 -21.48 -51.89 -29.80
C SER A 410 -20.52 -51.42 -30.91
N LYS A 411 -19.57 -52.32 -31.25
CA LYS A 411 -18.79 -52.45 -32.50
C LYS A 411 -17.84 -51.32 -32.96
N ALA A 412 -16.53 -51.63 -32.92
CA ALA A 412 -15.55 -51.20 -33.92
C ALA A 412 -15.67 -52.09 -35.19
N PRO A 413 -15.23 -51.67 -36.40
CA PRO A 413 -13.81 -51.62 -36.80
C PRO A 413 -13.49 -50.48 -37.83
N PRO A 414 -12.41 -50.52 -38.64
CA PRO A 414 -10.96 -50.57 -38.33
C PRO A 414 -10.17 -49.36 -38.91
N GLN A 415 -8.86 -49.26 -38.62
CA GLN A 415 -7.90 -48.44 -39.41
C GLN A 415 -7.30 -49.27 -40.57
N PRO A 416 -6.90 -48.67 -41.71
CA PRO A 416 -5.52 -48.15 -41.94
C PRO A 416 -5.52 -46.86 -42.83
N SER A 417 -4.45 -46.20 -43.32
CA SER A 417 -2.97 -46.17 -43.10
C SER A 417 -2.35 -44.96 -43.86
N GLY A 418 -1.17 -44.47 -43.43
CA GLY A 418 -0.18 -43.82 -44.33
C GLY A 418 -0.01 -42.28 -44.21
N PRO A 419 1.23 -41.73 -44.33
CA PRO A 419 1.51 -40.29 -44.24
C PRO A 419 1.70 -39.62 -45.62
N VAL A 420 1.40 -38.31 -45.74
CA VAL A 420 1.70 -37.49 -46.92
C VAL A 420 2.34 -36.15 -46.50
N LYS A 421 3.28 -35.66 -47.31
CA LYS A 421 4.17 -34.51 -47.04
C LYS A 421 3.55 -33.14 -47.36
N MET A 422 4.12 -32.09 -46.76
CA MET A 422 3.91 -30.68 -47.12
C MET A 422 4.31 -30.38 -48.57
N GLN A 423 3.64 -29.40 -49.18
CA GLN A 423 4.19 -28.55 -50.23
C GLN A 423 3.70 -27.11 -50.06
N GLU A 424 4.61 -26.14 -50.26
CA GLU A 424 4.34 -24.71 -50.24
C GLU A 424 3.64 -24.27 -51.53
N PHE A 425 2.92 -23.15 -51.52
CA PHE A 425 2.65 -22.41 -52.76
C PHE A 425 2.68 -20.89 -52.54
N ARG A 426 3.20 -20.18 -53.52
CA ARG A 426 3.44 -18.72 -53.50
C ARG A 426 2.27 -17.92 -54.06
N MET A 427 2.27 -16.63 -53.72
CA MET A 427 1.36 -15.59 -54.20
C MET A 427 1.59 -15.20 -55.68
N GLU A 428 0.58 -14.49 -56.19
CA GLU A 428 0.56 -13.54 -57.31
C GLU A 428 -0.06 -13.96 -58.67
N THR A 429 -0.97 -13.08 -59.10
CA THR A 429 -1.62 -12.90 -60.42
C THR A 429 -2.86 -13.72 -60.76
N LEU A 430 -4.03 -13.06 -60.74
CA LEU A 430 -4.61 -12.46 -61.96
C LEU A 430 -5.78 -11.52 -61.61
N GLN A 431 -5.71 -10.29 -62.10
CA GLN A 431 -6.84 -9.36 -62.19
C GLN A 431 -7.74 -9.74 -63.38
N GLU A 432 -8.89 -9.04 -63.48
CA GLU A 432 -9.78 -8.97 -64.65
C GLU A 432 -10.71 -10.18 -64.93
N ALA A 433 -11.87 -10.11 -64.28
CA ALA A 433 -13.15 -10.32 -64.97
C ALA A 433 -14.19 -9.31 -64.46
N MET A 434 -14.34 -8.19 -65.17
CA MET A 434 -15.53 -7.33 -65.10
C MET A 434 -16.75 -8.16 -65.57
N ALA A 435 -18.04 -7.87 -65.34
CA ALA A 435 -18.76 -6.67 -64.93
C ALA A 435 -20.19 -7.08 -64.52
N LYS A 436 -20.91 -6.26 -63.75
CA LYS A 436 -22.31 -5.84 -64.02
C LYS A 436 -22.88 -5.00 -62.88
N THR A 437 -23.20 -3.75 -63.20
CA THR A 437 -24.18 -2.89 -62.54
C THR A 437 -25.11 -2.35 -63.63
N PRO A 438 -26.31 -1.85 -63.28
CA PRO A 438 -26.49 -0.39 -63.38
C PRO A 438 -27.35 0.24 -62.26
N ALA A 439 -27.19 1.56 -62.08
CA ALA A 439 -28.04 2.47 -61.29
C ALA A 439 -29.19 3.05 -62.19
N PRO A 440 -29.98 4.10 -61.85
CA PRO A 440 -29.63 5.44 -61.28
C PRO A 440 -30.53 5.83 -60.06
N SER A 441 -30.54 7.02 -59.42
CA SER A 441 -30.40 8.44 -59.84
C SER A 441 -30.14 9.37 -58.62
N GLY A 442 -29.99 10.70 -58.81
CA GLY A 442 -29.64 11.66 -57.72
C GLY A 442 -30.08 13.13 -57.94
N ASN A 443 -29.45 14.06 -57.19
CA ASN A 443 -29.71 15.52 -57.05
C ASN A 443 -31.00 15.88 -56.23
N GLU A 444 -31.17 17.01 -55.52
CA GLU A 444 -30.55 18.37 -55.53
C GLU A 444 -30.30 19.01 -54.12
N GLN A 445 -29.69 20.21 -54.10
CA GLN A 445 -29.37 21.15 -52.98
C GLN A 445 -30.49 22.24 -52.81
N PRO A 446 -30.48 23.31 -51.93
CA PRO A 446 -29.35 24.21 -51.54
C PRO A 446 -29.40 24.87 -50.11
N GLU A 447 -29.00 26.15 -49.97
CA GLU A 447 -28.28 26.79 -48.83
C GLU A 447 -29.06 27.66 -47.78
N SER A 448 -28.27 28.13 -46.78
CA SER A 448 -28.32 29.44 -46.04
C SER A 448 -28.89 29.45 -44.60
N GLY A 449 -28.39 30.24 -43.63
CA GLY A 449 -27.26 31.21 -43.60
C GLY A 449 -26.55 31.26 -42.22
N ARG A 450 -25.33 31.81 -42.09
CA ARG A 450 -24.98 33.18 -41.57
C ARG A 450 -25.75 33.60 -40.29
N MET A 451 -25.15 34.25 -39.29
CA MET A 451 -23.79 34.72 -38.98
C MET A 451 -23.78 35.15 -37.49
N ASN A 452 -22.64 35.06 -36.80
CA ASN A 452 -22.10 36.22 -36.09
C ASN A 452 -20.65 35.96 -35.64
N GLU A 453 -19.76 36.82 -36.13
CA GLU A 453 -18.37 36.91 -35.69
C GLU A 453 -18.32 37.58 -34.31
N LEU A 454 -17.29 37.29 -33.52
CA LEU A 454 -16.64 38.31 -32.67
C LEU A 454 -15.24 37.87 -32.22
N LYS A 455 -14.26 38.25 -33.04
CA LYS A 455 -12.89 38.66 -32.72
C LYS A 455 -12.10 37.89 -31.65
N LEU A 456 -11.12 37.14 -32.17
CA LEU A 456 -9.87 36.84 -31.48
C LEU A 456 -8.96 38.09 -31.54
N ASP A 457 -8.86 38.87 -30.46
CA ASP A 457 -7.84 39.92 -30.28
C ASP A 457 -7.78 40.40 -28.81
N ASN A 458 -6.95 39.76 -28.00
CA ASN A 458 -5.98 40.46 -27.14
C ASN A 458 -5.05 39.49 -26.40
N LEU A 459 -3.76 39.59 -26.70
CA LEU A 459 -2.69 39.08 -25.87
C LEU A 459 -2.63 39.92 -24.59
N GLY A 460 -3.02 39.32 -23.45
CA GLY A 460 -2.91 39.93 -22.13
C GLY A 460 -2.30 38.95 -21.14
N ALA A 461 -0.99 39.06 -20.90
CA ALA A 461 -0.35 38.33 -19.81
C ALA A 461 -0.89 38.83 -18.46
N PRO A 462 -1.22 37.96 -17.48
CA PRO A 462 -1.48 38.42 -16.13
C PRO A 462 -0.18 38.94 -15.50
N PRO A 463 -0.15 40.18 -14.99
CA PRO A 463 1.06 40.76 -14.42
C PRO A 463 1.32 40.27 -12.99
N GLY A 464 2.61 40.19 -12.63
CA GLY A 464 3.09 40.32 -11.24
C GLY A 464 2.47 39.42 -10.17
N ALA A 465 3.03 38.22 -9.99
CA ALA A 465 2.97 37.59 -8.67
C ALA A 465 3.91 38.33 -7.72
N GLU A 466 3.37 39.17 -6.84
CA GLU A 466 4.16 39.76 -5.74
C GLU A 466 4.61 38.66 -4.75
N PRO A 467 5.86 38.71 -4.24
CA PRO A 467 6.31 37.77 -3.22
C PRO A 467 5.66 38.11 -1.87
N GLY A 468 4.67 37.32 -1.44
CA GLY A 468 4.10 37.46 -0.09
C GLY A 468 2.69 36.92 0.16
N GLN A 469 1.96 36.46 -0.86
CA GLN A 469 0.62 35.89 -0.65
C GLN A 469 0.67 34.37 -0.47
N ALA A 470 0.29 33.90 0.72
CA ALA A 470 0.10 32.47 0.98
C ALA A 470 -1.08 31.93 0.17
N SER A 471 -0.82 30.98 -0.74
CA SER A 471 -1.88 30.36 -1.54
C SER A 471 -2.85 29.57 -0.64
N LEU A 472 -4.11 30.00 -0.65
CA LEU A 472 -5.23 29.43 0.11
C LEU A 472 -5.89 28.23 -0.62
N GLU A 473 -5.40 27.85 -1.79
CA GLU A 473 -5.97 26.74 -2.56
C GLU A 473 -5.39 25.39 -2.10
N PRO A 474 -6.25 24.40 -1.75
CA PRO A 474 -5.80 23.03 -1.53
C PRO A 474 -5.47 22.37 -2.87
N ALA A 475 -4.37 21.62 -2.92
CA ALA A 475 -4.12 20.69 -4.01
C ALA A 475 -5.12 19.54 -3.94
N ALA A 476 -5.61 19.08 -5.10
CA ALA A 476 -6.47 17.90 -5.18
C ALA A 476 -5.70 16.64 -4.71
N PRO A 477 -6.12 15.97 -3.62
CA PRO A 477 -5.56 14.70 -3.19
C PRO A 477 -6.16 13.56 -4.00
N ARG A 478 -5.54 12.38 -3.87
CA ARG A 478 -5.85 11.20 -4.68
C ARG A 478 -6.29 10.07 -3.77
N LEU A 479 -7.26 9.30 -4.26
CA LEU A 479 -7.84 8.16 -3.58
C LEU A 479 -6.77 7.21 -3.01
N PRO A 480 -6.83 6.87 -1.71
CA PRO A 480 -5.97 5.81 -1.16
C PRO A 480 -6.37 4.45 -1.76
N PRO A 481 -5.41 3.54 -2.01
CA PRO A 481 -5.72 2.22 -2.59
C PRO A 481 -6.67 1.42 -1.70
N ASN A 482 -7.66 0.79 -2.32
CA ASN A 482 -8.80 0.17 -1.68
C ASN A 482 -8.40 -1.02 -0.77
N ILE A 483 -8.29 -0.79 0.55
CA ILE A 483 -8.05 -1.84 1.56
C ILE A 483 -9.35 -2.54 1.93
N SER A 484 -9.74 -3.52 1.12
CA SER A 484 -10.81 -4.47 1.43
C SER A 484 -10.26 -5.91 1.48
N ASN A 485 -10.61 -6.62 2.56
CA ASN A 485 -10.23 -8.02 2.89
C ASN A 485 -8.72 -8.35 3.00
N ARG A 486 -8.15 -8.02 4.17
CA ARG A 486 -7.39 -9.03 4.94
C ARG A 486 -8.19 -9.37 6.19
N GLN A 487 -8.36 -10.66 6.48
CA GLN A 487 -8.84 -11.12 7.78
C GLN A 487 -7.83 -10.69 8.85
N PHE A 488 -8.33 -10.31 10.03
CA PHE A 488 -7.48 -10.03 11.20
C PHE A 488 -6.90 -11.35 11.73
N GLY A 489 -5.76 -11.77 11.18
CA GLY A 489 -4.81 -12.58 11.94
C GLY A 489 -4.34 -11.77 13.15
N LYS A 490 -4.21 -12.41 14.31
CA LYS A 490 -3.85 -11.74 15.57
C LYS A 490 -2.56 -10.91 15.39
N PRO A 491 -2.53 -9.63 15.82
CA PRO A 491 -1.28 -8.87 15.85
C PRO A 491 -0.35 -9.46 16.92
N ALA A 492 0.89 -9.76 16.53
CA ALA A 492 1.90 -10.27 17.43
C ALA A 492 2.53 -9.12 18.25
N GLY A 493 2.19 -9.05 19.54
CA GLY A 493 2.92 -8.25 20.54
C GLY A 493 2.59 -6.76 20.59
N PHE A 494 1.45 -6.40 21.20
CA PHE A 494 1.54 -5.38 22.25
C PHE A 494 2.32 -6.00 23.41
N GLU A 495 3.23 -5.26 24.03
CA GLU A 495 3.88 -5.72 25.26
C GLU A 495 2.84 -5.89 26.37
N SER A 496 2.98 -6.97 27.14
CA SER A 496 2.12 -7.25 28.28
C SER A 496 2.39 -6.22 29.38
N PHE A 497 1.45 -5.31 29.63
CA PHE A 497 1.42 -4.54 30.87
C PHE A 497 1.09 -5.46 32.05
N SER A 498 2.11 -6.19 32.52
CA SER A 498 2.05 -7.07 33.69
C SER A 498 3.34 -7.02 34.52
N SER A 499 3.87 -5.80 34.75
CA SER A 499 4.91 -5.45 35.74
C SER A 499 5.24 -3.95 35.58
N GLY A 500 4.90 -2.99 36.44
CA GLY A 500 4.29 -2.90 37.78
C GLY A 500 4.21 -1.39 38.12
N PRO A 501 4.11 -0.93 39.39
CA PRO A 501 3.93 -1.69 40.63
C PRO A 501 2.44 -1.90 40.95
N GLN A 502 2.13 -2.87 41.82
CA GLN A 502 0.79 -3.00 42.40
C GLN A 502 0.54 -1.87 43.41
N SER A 503 -0.44 -1.01 43.15
CA SER A 503 -1.05 -0.15 44.17
C SER A 503 -2.41 -0.73 44.60
N SER A 504 -2.41 -1.39 45.77
CA SER A 504 -3.57 -1.59 46.66
C SER A 504 -4.93 -1.94 46.05
N SER A 505 -5.22 -3.26 46.02
CA SER A 505 -6.50 -3.89 46.39
C SER A 505 -7.76 -3.01 46.60
N GLY A 506 -8.82 -3.24 45.81
CA GLY A 506 -10.17 -2.81 46.19
C GLY A 506 -11.28 -2.83 45.12
N GLY A 507 -11.93 -3.98 44.90
CA GLY A 507 -13.35 -4.05 44.50
C GLY A 507 -13.75 -4.03 43.00
N GLY A 508 -14.20 -5.18 42.50
CA GLY A 508 -15.28 -5.30 41.49
C GLY A 508 -14.96 -5.01 40.01
N ASP A 509 -14.78 -6.06 39.21
CA ASP A 509 -14.79 -5.97 37.74
C ASP A 509 -16.20 -5.57 37.22
N ALA A 510 -16.41 -4.26 37.04
CA ALA A 510 -17.68 -3.69 36.55
C ALA A 510 -17.86 -3.73 35.02
N TRP A 511 -16.87 -4.25 34.29
CA TRP A 511 -16.75 -4.10 32.84
C TRP A 511 -16.84 -5.44 32.10
N ARG A 512 -17.73 -5.55 31.11
CA ARG A 512 -17.86 -6.78 30.31
C ARG A 512 -16.65 -7.00 29.40
N ARG A 513 -16.29 -8.27 29.17
CA ARG A 513 -15.29 -8.63 28.15
C ARG A 513 -15.72 -8.10 26.77
N PRO A 514 -14.79 -7.59 25.94
CA PRO A 514 -15.14 -7.04 24.63
C PRO A 514 -15.91 -8.01 23.74
N GLU A 515 -15.61 -9.30 23.87
CA GLU A 515 -16.21 -10.42 23.14
C GLU A 515 -17.74 -10.41 23.30
N ASP A 516 -18.21 -10.30 24.55
CA ASP A 516 -19.61 -10.36 24.96
C ASP A 516 -20.39 -9.05 24.82
N PHE A 517 -19.76 -7.94 24.39
CA PHE A 517 -20.38 -6.60 24.38
C PHE A 517 -21.80 -6.57 23.79
N LEU A 518 -22.01 -7.17 22.61
CA LEU A 518 -23.31 -7.18 21.93
C LEU A 518 -24.39 -8.01 22.66
N SER A 519 -24.03 -8.95 23.53
CA SER A 519 -25.00 -9.67 24.38
C SER A 519 -25.73 -8.74 25.36
N GLY A 520 -25.12 -7.59 25.69
CA GLY A 520 -25.74 -6.54 26.48
C GLY A 520 -27.02 -5.98 25.85
N ALA A 521 -27.13 -6.01 24.52
CA ALA A 521 -28.31 -5.56 23.77
C ALA A 521 -29.57 -6.38 24.14
N PHE A 522 -29.43 -7.71 24.19
CA PHE A 522 -30.53 -8.62 24.51
C PHE A 522 -30.89 -8.58 26.00
N LYS A 523 -29.91 -8.44 26.88
CA LYS A 523 -30.18 -8.22 28.31
C LYS A 523 -30.96 -6.92 28.51
N LEU A 524 -30.54 -5.81 27.89
CA LEU A 524 -31.26 -4.55 28.00
C LEU A 524 -32.69 -4.65 27.48
N ALA A 525 -32.88 -5.31 26.34
CA ALA A 525 -34.23 -5.55 25.79
C ALA A 525 -35.09 -6.30 26.82
N SER A 526 -34.62 -7.41 27.38
CA SER A 526 -35.35 -8.17 28.41
C SER A 526 -35.60 -7.37 29.70
N ASP A 527 -34.65 -6.54 30.13
CA ASP A 527 -34.80 -5.64 31.27
C ASP A 527 -35.85 -4.56 31.01
N LEU A 528 -35.92 -4.00 29.79
CA LEU A 528 -36.93 -3.04 29.36
C LEU A 528 -38.32 -3.70 29.23
N GLU A 529 -38.41 -4.92 28.69
CA GLU A 529 -39.67 -5.67 28.58
C GLU A 529 -40.31 -5.90 29.96
N ARG A 530 -39.48 -6.26 30.94
CA ARG A 530 -39.89 -6.43 32.34
C ARG A 530 -40.27 -5.11 33.02
N GLU A 531 -39.61 -4.01 32.70
CA GLU A 531 -39.84 -2.70 33.32
C GLU A 531 -41.08 -1.98 32.74
N PHE A 532 -41.33 -2.11 31.44
CA PHE A 532 -42.42 -1.39 30.75
C PHE A 532 -43.62 -2.27 30.37
N GLY A 533 -43.53 -3.60 30.50
CA GLY A 533 -44.65 -4.53 30.26
C GLY A 533 -45.01 -4.73 28.78
N SER A 534 -44.14 -4.31 27.86
CA SER A 534 -44.31 -4.39 26.40
C SER A 534 -43.09 -5.06 25.76
N LYS A 535 -43.29 -5.79 24.66
CA LYS A 535 -42.17 -6.37 23.89
C LYS A 535 -41.25 -5.27 23.34
N VAL A 536 -39.95 -5.51 23.39
CA VAL A 536 -38.93 -4.53 22.95
C VAL A 536 -38.25 -5.03 21.69
N HIS A 537 -38.39 -4.27 20.62
CA HIS A 537 -37.81 -4.58 19.32
C HIS A 537 -36.60 -3.69 19.04
N PHE A 538 -35.61 -4.22 18.32
CA PHE A 538 -34.49 -3.43 17.80
C PHE A 538 -34.95 -2.58 16.61
N ASN A 539 -35.75 -1.56 16.91
CA ASN A 539 -36.36 -0.61 15.97
C ASN A 539 -36.36 0.82 16.56
N ARG A 540 -37.06 1.76 15.92
CA ARG A 540 -37.22 3.16 16.39
C ARG A 540 -37.88 3.25 17.77
N GLU A 541 -38.84 2.38 18.06
CA GLU A 541 -39.60 2.36 19.32
C GLU A 541 -38.71 1.88 20.47
N GLY A 542 -37.96 0.78 20.28
CA GLY A 542 -37.01 0.31 21.28
C GLY A 542 -35.89 1.30 21.59
N LEU A 543 -35.46 2.13 20.62
CA LEU A 543 -34.55 3.25 20.89
C LEU A 543 -35.20 4.34 21.76
N ALA A 544 -36.50 4.59 21.60
CA ALA A 544 -37.25 5.50 22.47
C ALA A 544 -37.41 4.91 23.90
N ASP A 545 -37.59 3.60 24.03
CA ASP A 545 -37.58 2.91 25.33
C ASP A 545 -36.21 2.98 26.03
N VAL A 546 -35.11 2.85 25.27
CA VAL A 546 -33.74 3.08 25.77
C VAL A 546 -33.60 4.53 26.29
N GLU A 547 -34.04 5.53 25.53
CA GLU A 547 -34.02 6.93 26.00
C GLU A 547 -34.91 7.15 27.24
N LYS A 548 -36.09 6.52 27.30
CA LYS A 548 -37.01 6.60 28.43
C LYS A 548 -36.36 6.02 29.70
N LYS A 549 -35.69 4.87 29.60
CA LYS A 549 -34.94 4.27 30.73
C LYS A 549 -33.83 5.19 31.23
N LEU A 550 -33.06 5.79 30.31
CA LEU A 550 -32.01 6.77 30.67
C LEU A 550 -32.59 8.01 31.36
N ARG A 551 -33.75 8.53 30.90
CA ARG A 551 -34.43 9.70 31.50
C ARG A 551 -35.07 9.41 32.86
N LEU A 552 -35.47 8.16 33.12
CA LEU A 552 -35.90 7.72 34.45
C LEU A 552 -34.70 7.55 35.38
N PHE A 553 -33.62 6.93 34.90
CA PHE A 553 -32.40 6.70 35.67
C PHE A 553 -31.76 8.00 36.19
N THR A 554 -31.64 9.06 35.36
CA THR A 554 -31.05 10.34 35.79
C THR A 554 -31.82 11.09 36.88
N LYS A 555 -33.09 10.72 37.14
CA LYS A 555 -33.84 11.27 38.28
C LYS A 555 -33.46 10.63 39.61
N GLN A 556 -32.74 9.50 39.57
CA GLN A 556 -32.44 8.65 40.72
C GLN A 556 -30.94 8.58 41.01
N ALA A 557 -30.10 8.56 39.97
CA ALA A 557 -28.66 8.37 40.10
C ALA A 557 -27.87 9.09 38.97
N LYS A 558 -26.55 9.22 39.17
CA LYS A 558 -25.60 9.70 38.15
C LYS A 558 -25.20 8.54 37.22
N PHE A 559 -24.92 8.83 35.96
CA PHE A 559 -24.50 7.81 34.99
C PHE A 559 -23.18 7.13 35.38
N SER A 560 -22.24 7.87 35.98
CA SER A 560 -20.99 7.35 36.57
C SER A 560 -21.19 6.23 37.60
N SER A 561 -22.35 6.13 38.27
CA SER A 561 -22.63 5.02 39.18
C SER A 561 -23.24 3.78 38.51
N ALA A 562 -23.51 3.82 37.19
CA ALA A 562 -24.03 2.68 36.44
C ALA A 562 -23.37 2.52 35.04
N PRO A 563 -22.03 2.36 34.96
CA PRO A 563 -21.34 2.17 33.68
C PRO A 563 -21.88 1.00 32.85
N GLY A 564 -22.28 -0.10 33.52
CA GLY A 564 -22.89 -1.26 32.85
C GLY A 564 -24.20 -0.94 32.12
N LEU A 565 -25.03 -0.03 32.64
CA LEU A 565 -26.25 0.42 31.95
C LEU A 565 -25.89 1.15 30.65
N ILE A 566 -24.89 2.03 30.68
CA ILE A 566 -24.43 2.75 29.48
C ILE A 566 -23.82 1.80 28.45
N GLN A 567 -23.07 0.78 28.89
CA GLN A 567 -22.59 -0.29 27.99
C GLN A 567 -23.74 -1.05 27.34
N GLU A 568 -24.77 -1.40 28.10
CA GLU A 568 -25.94 -2.15 27.63
C GLU A 568 -26.79 -1.32 26.64
N CYS A 569 -26.99 -0.02 26.90
CA CYS A 569 -27.62 0.90 25.95
C CYS A 569 -26.78 1.07 24.67
N ALA A 570 -25.45 1.16 24.79
CA ALA A 570 -24.55 1.26 23.64
C ALA A 570 -24.54 -0.03 22.80
N ALA A 571 -24.62 -1.19 23.45
CA ALA A 571 -24.77 -2.48 22.78
C ALA A 571 -26.09 -2.56 22.02
N PHE A 572 -27.21 -2.10 22.61
CA PHE A 572 -28.52 -2.03 21.93
C PHE A 572 -28.45 -1.18 20.65
N LEU A 573 -27.87 0.03 20.73
CA LEU A 573 -27.69 0.90 19.56
C LEU A 573 -26.79 0.25 18.48
N CYS A 574 -25.69 -0.40 18.89
CA CYS A 574 -24.82 -1.11 17.95
C CYS A 574 -25.52 -2.29 17.29
N TYR A 575 -26.29 -3.07 18.04
CA TYR A 575 -27.04 -4.22 17.51
C TYR A 575 -28.14 -3.77 16.54
N PHE A 576 -28.90 -2.72 16.88
CA PHE A 576 -29.86 -2.07 15.97
C PHE A 576 -29.20 -1.68 14.64
N LEU A 577 -28.05 -1.00 14.67
CA LEU A 577 -27.34 -0.57 13.46
C LEU A 577 -26.76 -1.74 12.66
N GLN A 578 -26.27 -2.79 13.34
CA GLN A 578 -25.80 -4.00 12.71
C GLN A 578 -26.93 -4.74 11.99
N GLU A 579 -28.11 -4.85 12.59
CA GLU A 579 -29.24 -5.51 11.94
C GLU A 579 -29.85 -4.67 10.81
N ARG A 580 -30.08 -3.38 11.05
CA ARG A 580 -30.80 -2.50 10.13
C ARG A 580 -29.97 -2.06 8.92
N HIS A 581 -28.67 -1.82 9.11
CA HIS A 581 -27.79 -1.22 8.09
C HIS A 581 -26.53 -2.06 7.79
N LYS A 582 -26.42 -3.26 8.38
CA LYS A 582 -25.26 -4.16 8.24
C LYS A 582 -23.92 -3.50 8.62
N GLY A 583 -23.97 -2.58 9.58
CA GLY A 583 -22.80 -1.94 10.17
C GLY A 583 -21.90 -2.93 10.89
N ARG A 584 -20.60 -2.87 10.61
CA ARG A 584 -19.59 -3.72 11.24
C ARG A 584 -18.88 -2.96 12.36
N LEU A 585 -19.16 -3.32 13.61
CA LEU A 585 -18.43 -2.82 14.78
C LEU A 585 -17.00 -3.39 14.80
N VAL A 586 -15.99 -2.53 14.81
CA VAL A 586 -14.58 -2.92 14.92
C VAL A 586 -14.13 -2.69 16.37
N LYS A 587 -14.07 -3.77 17.15
CA LYS A 587 -13.58 -3.75 18.53
C LYS A 587 -12.05 -3.57 18.51
N LEU A 588 -11.55 -2.49 19.09
CA LEU A 588 -10.12 -2.19 19.17
C LEU A 588 -9.58 -2.68 20.51
N ALA A 589 -8.63 -3.63 20.48
CA ALA A 589 -8.00 -4.15 21.68
C ALA A 589 -7.19 -3.06 22.41
N GLY A 590 -7.21 -3.07 23.74
CA GLY A 590 -6.53 -2.07 24.57
C GLY A 590 -7.18 -0.68 24.58
N LEU A 591 -8.34 -0.50 23.92
CA LEU A 591 -9.11 0.75 23.94
C LEU A 591 -10.53 0.52 24.46
N GLU A 592 -10.98 1.46 25.29
CA GLU A 592 -12.33 1.52 25.80
C GLU A 592 -13.39 1.54 24.67
N PRO A 593 -14.59 0.96 24.89
CA PRO A 593 -15.61 0.79 23.86
C PRO A 593 -16.02 2.07 23.12
N TRP A 594 -15.94 3.26 23.74
CA TRP A 594 -16.24 4.53 23.06
C TRP A 594 -15.37 4.79 21.82
N ALA A 595 -14.16 4.25 21.78
CA ALA A 595 -13.23 4.44 20.68
C ALA A 595 -13.45 3.47 19.50
N TRP A 596 -14.35 2.50 19.64
CA TRP A 596 -14.61 1.47 18.64
C TRP A 596 -15.46 2.02 17.47
N PRO A 597 -14.91 2.10 16.25
CA PRO A 597 -15.68 2.56 15.10
C PRO A 597 -16.65 1.48 14.62
N MET A 598 -17.83 1.90 14.19
CA MET A 598 -18.71 1.12 13.33
C MET A 598 -18.54 1.59 11.88
N ILE A 599 -18.28 0.63 10.99
CA ILE A 599 -18.03 0.88 9.57
C ILE A 599 -19.21 0.37 8.75
N PHE A 600 -19.75 1.22 7.90
CA PHE A 600 -20.72 0.89 6.85
C PHE A 600 -20.02 0.94 5.51
N ASP A 601 -20.15 -0.14 4.73
CA ASP A 601 -19.46 -0.34 3.46
C ASP A 601 -20.54 -0.55 2.39
N THR A 602 -20.77 0.48 1.57
CA THR A 602 -21.74 0.46 0.46
C THR A 602 -21.01 0.49 -0.87
N GLN A 603 -21.72 0.28 -1.98
CA GLN A 603 -21.09 0.25 -3.31
C GLN A 603 -20.45 1.58 -3.72
N GLU A 604 -20.91 2.70 -3.13
CA GLU A 604 -20.51 4.06 -3.49
C GLU A 604 -19.82 4.83 -2.35
N THR A 605 -20.14 4.52 -1.08
CA THR A 605 -19.62 5.25 0.08
C THR A 605 -19.21 4.34 1.24
N LYS A 606 -18.17 4.75 1.96
CA LYS A 606 -17.70 4.11 3.20
C LYS A 606 -17.82 5.10 4.36
N ILE A 607 -18.69 4.78 5.32
CA ILE A 607 -18.99 5.65 6.46
C ILE A 607 -18.40 5.02 7.73
N THR A 608 -17.74 5.86 8.53
CA THR A 608 -17.21 5.48 9.84
C THR A 608 -17.80 6.41 10.89
N THR A 609 -18.42 5.83 11.91
CA THR A 609 -19.11 6.54 13.01
C THR A 609 -18.89 5.80 14.34
N TYR A 610 -19.15 6.47 15.47
CA TYR A 610 -18.83 5.98 16.82
C TYR A 610 -20.10 5.83 17.68
N PRO A 611 -20.98 4.85 17.41
CA PRO A 611 -22.25 4.68 18.12
C PRO A 611 -22.07 4.43 19.62
N VAL A 612 -20.98 3.80 20.04
CA VAL A 612 -20.71 3.59 21.47
C VAL A 612 -20.42 4.92 22.18
N GLN A 613 -19.60 5.79 21.57
CA GLN A 613 -19.30 7.13 22.14
C GLN A 613 -20.57 7.97 22.34
N ARG A 614 -21.57 7.80 21.47
CA ARG A 614 -22.84 8.55 21.55
C ARG A 614 -23.48 8.44 22.92
N LEU A 615 -23.50 7.24 23.50
CA LEU A 615 -23.97 6.97 24.86
C LEU A 615 -22.87 7.08 25.91
N TRP A 616 -21.62 6.76 25.58
CA TRP A 616 -20.51 6.86 26.53
C TRP A 616 -20.27 8.27 27.05
N ARG A 617 -20.61 9.31 26.27
CA ARG A 617 -20.52 10.71 26.73
C ARG A 617 -21.32 10.98 28.01
N LEU A 618 -22.38 10.21 28.26
CA LEU A 618 -23.18 10.31 29.48
C LEU A 618 -22.35 10.04 30.75
N LEU A 619 -21.29 9.22 30.66
CA LEU A 619 -20.33 8.95 31.73
C LEU A 619 -19.27 10.06 31.92
N TRP A 620 -19.20 11.03 31.00
CA TRP A 620 -18.27 12.16 31.05
C TRP A 620 -18.97 13.45 31.44
N ASP A 621 -20.10 13.72 30.78
CA ASP A 621 -20.80 15.00 30.86
C ASP A 621 -21.90 14.98 31.93
N GLU A 622 -22.38 13.79 32.34
CA GLU A 622 -23.53 13.56 33.23
C GLU A 622 -24.87 14.18 32.75
N THR A 623 -24.88 14.87 31.62
CA THR A 623 -26.06 15.51 31.02
C THR A 623 -26.71 14.66 29.94
N LEU A 624 -28.04 14.55 30.00
CA LEU A 624 -28.83 13.83 29.01
C LEU A 624 -29.17 14.75 27.81
N PRO A 625 -28.92 14.34 26.55
CA PRO A 625 -29.30 15.13 25.39
C PRO A 625 -30.82 15.33 25.21
N GLU A 626 -31.15 16.16 24.21
CA GLU A 626 -32.52 16.42 23.74
C GLU A 626 -33.33 15.15 23.43
N THR A 627 -34.66 15.24 23.47
CA THR A 627 -35.54 14.08 23.24
C THR A 627 -35.45 13.57 21.81
N GLY A 628 -35.26 12.24 21.66
CA GLY A 628 -35.14 11.58 20.37
C GLY A 628 -33.75 11.65 19.74
N TRP A 629 -32.71 12.07 20.48
CA TRP A 629 -31.35 12.19 19.97
C TRP A 629 -30.77 10.87 19.43
N LEU A 630 -31.11 9.71 20.02
CA LEU A 630 -30.70 8.41 19.47
C LEU A 630 -31.36 8.17 18.12
N VAL A 631 -32.65 8.48 18.02
CA VAL A 631 -33.43 8.36 16.79
C VAL A 631 -32.87 9.29 15.71
N LYS A 632 -32.65 10.57 16.02
CA LYS A 632 -32.06 11.56 15.08
C LYS A 632 -30.67 11.13 14.58
N TYR A 633 -29.82 10.61 15.46
CA TYR A 633 -28.52 10.04 15.08
C TYR A 633 -28.69 8.87 14.09
N THR A 634 -29.63 7.96 14.36
CA THR A 634 -29.89 6.82 13.45
C THR A 634 -30.58 7.22 12.14
N GLU A 635 -31.40 8.27 12.12
CA GLU A 635 -32.01 8.83 10.91
C GLU A 635 -30.92 9.49 10.04
N TRP A 636 -30.07 10.35 10.62
CA TRP A 636 -28.91 10.93 9.92
C TRP A 636 -28.00 9.85 9.32
N LEU A 637 -27.71 8.79 10.08
CA LEU A 637 -26.88 7.69 9.62
C LEU A 637 -27.58 6.84 8.55
N THR A 638 -28.90 6.66 8.65
CA THR A 638 -29.73 6.01 7.62
C THR A 638 -29.61 6.75 6.29
N ASP A 639 -29.74 8.08 6.31
CA ASP A 639 -29.70 8.91 5.12
C ASP A 639 -28.30 9.00 4.53
N ALA A 640 -27.27 9.07 5.40
CA ALA A 640 -25.88 9.01 4.98
C ALA A 640 -25.55 7.68 4.28
N VAL A 641 -26.03 6.54 4.78
CA VAL A 641 -25.78 5.20 4.22
C VAL A 641 -26.58 4.93 2.93
N LYS A 642 -27.70 5.62 2.70
CA LYS A 642 -28.58 5.36 1.53
C LYS A 642 -28.33 6.23 0.31
N GLY A 643 -27.76 7.43 0.47
CA GLY A 643 -27.74 8.45 -0.58
C GLY A 643 -26.42 8.50 -1.38
N PRO A 644 -26.46 8.57 -2.73
CA PRO A 644 -25.31 8.99 -3.52
C PRO A 644 -24.96 10.42 -3.14
N ARG A 645 -23.81 10.60 -2.50
CA ARG A 645 -23.42 11.87 -1.88
C ARG A 645 -22.36 12.58 -2.73
N SER A 646 -22.82 13.35 -3.72
CA SER A 646 -22.04 14.48 -4.23
C SER A 646 -21.96 15.54 -3.13
N LEU A 647 -20.98 15.37 -2.25
CA LEU A 647 -20.65 16.33 -1.21
C LEU A 647 -19.65 17.32 -1.77
N LEU A 648 -19.98 18.61 -1.67
CA LEU A 648 -18.96 19.66 -1.59
C LEU A 648 -18.02 19.28 -0.45
N THR A 649 -16.72 19.21 -0.71
CA THR A 649 -15.66 18.92 0.28
C THR A 649 -14.50 19.90 0.12
N GLY A 650 -13.51 19.84 1.01
CA GLY A 650 -12.28 20.61 0.88
C GLY A 650 -12.51 22.13 0.84
N SER A 651 -11.86 22.81 -0.11
CA SER A 651 -12.04 24.24 -0.33
C SER A 651 -13.47 24.62 -0.68
N ASP A 652 -14.18 23.78 -1.43
CA ASP A 652 -15.43 24.21 -2.05
C ASP A 652 -16.57 24.20 -1.02
N ALA A 653 -16.52 23.28 -0.06
CA ALA A 653 -17.33 23.38 1.16
C ALA A 653 -17.03 24.62 2.00
N VAL A 654 -15.77 25.07 2.05
CA VAL A 654 -15.37 26.28 2.79
C VAL A 654 -15.81 27.55 2.05
N LYS A 655 -15.65 27.63 0.73
CA LYS A 655 -16.14 28.71 -0.14
C LYS A 655 -17.66 28.90 0.02
N GLU A 656 -18.41 27.79 -0.01
CA GLU A 656 -19.86 27.76 0.23
C GLU A 656 -20.27 27.88 1.71
N ARG A 657 -19.30 28.04 2.63
CA ARG A 657 -19.50 28.12 4.09
C ARG A 657 -20.38 26.98 4.65
N ARG A 658 -20.26 25.79 4.06
CA ARG A 658 -21.08 24.61 4.36
C ARG A 658 -20.39 23.67 5.35
N GLY A 659 -20.65 23.88 6.63
CA GLY A 659 -20.20 22.99 7.69
C GLY A 659 -20.78 21.58 7.58
N SER A 660 -20.06 20.59 8.10
CA SER A 660 -20.53 19.21 8.21
C SER A 660 -21.65 19.08 9.23
N HIS A 661 -22.45 18.00 9.10
CA HIS A 661 -23.52 17.71 10.04
C HIS A 661 -22.98 17.56 11.48
N PRO A 662 -23.69 18.01 12.54
CA PRO A 662 -23.21 17.91 13.92
C PRO A 662 -22.77 16.51 14.35
N GLU A 663 -23.49 15.47 13.92
CA GLU A 663 -23.12 14.07 14.17
C GLU A 663 -21.79 13.68 13.48
N ARG A 664 -21.52 14.20 12.28
CA ARG A 664 -20.25 13.98 11.59
C ARG A 664 -19.09 14.67 12.32
N LEU A 665 -19.33 15.87 12.85
CA LEU A 665 -18.35 16.58 13.68
C LEU A 665 -18.08 15.86 15.00
N ALA A 666 -19.10 15.27 15.63
CA ALA A 666 -18.95 14.43 16.83
C ALA A 666 -18.13 13.16 16.55
N ASP A 667 -18.29 12.54 15.37
CA ASP A 667 -17.42 11.44 14.93
C ASP A 667 -15.97 11.89 14.73
N THR A 668 -15.75 13.02 14.08
CA THR A 668 -14.39 13.58 13.92
C THR A 668 -13.75 13.93 15.26
N GLN A 669 -14.50 14.50 16.21
CA GLN A 669 -13.99 14.75 17.57
C GLN A 669 -13.62 13.45 18.30
N THR A 670 -14.44 12.41 18.16
CA THR A 670 -14.18 11.08 18.74
C THR A 670 -12.94 10.44 18.13
N GLU A 671 -12.84 10.47 16.80
CA GLU A 671 -11.68 9.99 16.06
C GLU A 671 -10.41 10.77 16.43
N HIS A 672 -10.49 12.09 16.52
CA HIS A 672 -9.38 12.94 16.94
C HIS A 672 -8.90 12.61 18.36
N LYS A 673 -9.82 12.44 19.32
CA LYS A 673 -9.50 12.02 20.70
C LYS A 673 -8.82 10.63 20.72
N ARG A 674 -9.31 9.67 19.93
CA ARG A 674 -8.66 8.35 19.77
C ARG A 674 -7.27 8.47 19.16
N MET A 675 -7.11 9.29 18.13
CA MET A 675 -5.82 9.51 17.48
C MET A 675 -4.81 10.15 18.43
N LEU A 676 -5.21 11.10 19.28
CA LEU A 676 -4.33 11.67 20.31
C LEU A 676 -3.83 10.65 21.34
N LEU A 677 -4.68 9.68 21.73
CA LEU A 677 -4.25 8.57 22.58
C LEU A 677 -3.20 7.68 21.88
N LEU A 678 -3.41 7.34 20.60
CA LEU A 678 -2.41 6.61 19.80
C LEU A 678 -1.10 7.40 19.66
N ILE A 679 -1.19 8.70 19.36
CA ILE A 679 -0.06 9.63 19.23
C ILE A 679 0.80 9.67 20.50
N SER A 680 0.19 9.61 21.69
CA SER A 680 0.94 9.59 22.94
C SER A 680 1.73 8.29 23.20
N THR A 681 1.41 7.21 22.48
CA THR A 681 2.11 5.90 22.61
C THR A 681 3.15 5.62 21.53
N LEU A 682 3.18 6.39 20.44
CA LEU A 682 4.14 6.20 19.34
C LEU A 682 5.43 6.99 19.60
N ALA A 683 6.59 6.36 19.40
CA ALA A 683 7.90 6.98 19.63
C ALA A 683 8.17 8.15 18.66
N GLU A 684 7.60 8.09 17.46
CA GLU A 684 7.73 9.08 16.38
C GLU A 684 6.93 10.37 16.64
N THR A 685 6.07 10.39 17.66
CA THR A 685 5.20 11.53 18.01
C THR A 685 5.19 11.91 19.49
N SER A 686 5.55 11.01 20.41
CA SER A 686 5.43 11.24 21.87
C SER A 686 6.26 12.43 22.38
N GLY A 687 7.37 12.77 21.72
CA GLY A 687 8.20 13.94 22.04
C GLY A 687 7.66 15.29 21.56
N ILE A 688 6.51 15.33 20.88
CA ILE A 688 5.93 16.53 20.27
C ILE A 688 4.88 17.16 21.20
N GLU A 689 5.21 18.33 21.76
CA GLU A 689 4.32 19.08 22.64
C GLU A 689 3.18 19.78 21.89
N LEU A 690 2.10 20.11 22.60
CA LEU A 690 1.04 20.98 22.06
C LEU A 690 1.42 22.46 22.23
N GLY A 691 2.10 23.05 21.24
CA GLY A 691 2.42 24.48 21.18
C GLY A 691 3.42 24.82 20.07
N ARG A 692 3.90 26.07 20.00
CA ARG A 692 4.87 26.52 18.97
C ARG A 692 6.17 25.69 18.93
N THR A 693 6.70 25.25 20.08
CA THR A 693 7.84 24.29 20.13
C THR A 693 7.51 22.95 19.48
N GLY A 694 6.28 22.48 19.64
CA GLY A 694 5.73 21.32 18.94
C GLY A 694 5.67 21.49 17.42
N VAL A 695 5.32 22.69 16.93
CA VAL A 695 5.33 23.00 15.49
C VAL A 695 6.75 22.87 14.91
N ILE A 696 7.77 23.37 15.61
CA ILE A 696 9.17 23.23 15.20
C ILE A 696 9.57 21.74 15.19
N LYS A 697 9.19 20.97 16.21
CA LYS A 697 9.45 19.52 16.27
C LYS A 697 8.72 18.75 15.15
N LEU A 698 7.48 19.12 14.81
CA LEU A 698 6.72 18.57 13.68
C LEU A 698 7.42 18.85 12.35
N ASP A 699 7.85 20.08 12.13
CA ASP A 699 8.53 20.49 10.90
C ASP A 699 9.86 19.73 10.71
N LEU A 700 10.67 19.62 11.77
CA LEU A 700 11.88 18.80 11.78
C LEU A 700 11.58 17.30 11.55
N ALA A 701 10.55 16.76 12.19
CA ALA A 701 10.15 15.37 12.00
C ALA A 701 9.65 15.09 10.57
N LEU A 702 8.94 16.04 9.95
CA LEU A 702 8.53 15.97 8.54
C LEU A 702 9.73 16.06 7.60
N LYS A 703 10.69 16.94 7.88
CA LYS A 703 11.94 17.07 7.11
C LYS A 703 12.81 15.81 7.21
N LYS A 704 12.86 15.18 8.38
CA LYS A 704 13.61 13.92 8.65
C LYS A 704 12.94 12.69 8.04
N ASN A 705 11.65 12.49 8.31
CA ASN A 705 10.95 11.22 8.06
C ASN A 705 10.28 11.14 6.68
N PHE A 706 10.11 12.28 6.00
CA PHE A 706 9.46 12.37 4.70
C PHE A 706 10.35 13.10 3.70
N LYS A 707 10.32 12.65 2.44
CA LYS A 707 11.02 13.28 1.31
C LYS A 707 9.96 13.78 0.31
N PRO A 708 10.11 14.99 -0.27
CA PRO A 708 9.03 15.67 -1.00
C PRO A 708 8.51 14.85 -2.19
N ASP A 709 9.43 14.23 -2.91
CA ASP A 709 9.16 13.47 -4.13
C ASP A 709 8.89 11.97 -3.91
N ILE A 710 8.96 11.51 -2.65
CA ILE A 710 8.70 10.11 -2.30
C ILE A 710 7.32 10.02 -1.60
N PRO A 711 6.33 9.35 -2.20
CA PRO A 711 5.05 9.16 -1.54
C PRO A 711 5.24 8.35 -0.24
N PRO A 712 4.54 8.71 0.86
CA PRO A 712 4.64 7.99 2.12
C PRO A 712 4.35 6.49 1.96
N SER A 713 5.07 5.66 2.74
CA SER A 713 4.70 4.26 2.91
C SER A 713 3.31 4.14 3.57
N ALA A 714 2.72 2.94 3.58
CA ALA A 714 1.43 2.72 4.26
C ALA A 714 1.45 3.09 5.76
N ASP A 715 2.60 3.00 6.41
CA ASP A 715 2.80 3.47 7.79
C ASP A 715 3.16 4.96 7.84
N GLY A 716 3.89 5.47 6.84
CA GLY A 716 4.13 6.90 6.64
C GLY A 716 2.83 7.70 6.49
N TRP A 717 1.83 7.21 5.77
CA TRP A 717 0.50 7.84 5.68
C TRP A 717 -0.20 7.89 7.04
N LYS A 718 -0.12 6.83 7.86
CA LYS A 718 -0.66 6.84 9.23
C LYS A 718 0.07 7.87 10.10
N LEU A 719 1.40 7.98 9.95
CA LEU A 719 2.22 8.92 10.69
C LEU A 719 1.95 10.38 10.26
N LEU A 720 1.78 10.67 8.96
CA LEU A 720 1.33 11.99 8.49
C LEU A 720 -0.05 12.33 9.05
N ARG A 721 -0.99 11.38 9.10
CA ARG A 721 -2.30 11.61 9.72
C ARG A 721 -2.18 11.87 11.23
N CYS A 722 -1.24 11.20 11.91
CA CYS A 722 -0.91 11.48 13.31
C CYS A 722 -0.37 12.91 13.49
N TYR A 723 0.59 13.33 12.66
CA TYR A 723 1.09 14.71 12.64
C TYR A 723 -0.01 15.74 12.28
N GLY A 724 -0.94 15.39 11.40
CA GLY A 724 -2.15 16.16 11.07
C GLY A 724 -3.06 16.38 12.28
N HIS A 725 -3.30 15.34 13.08
CA HIS A 725 -4.05 15.47 14.34
C HIS A 725 -3.26 16.21 15.43
N LEU A 726 -1.93 16.10 15.49
CA LEU A 726 -1.10 16.94 16.37
C LEU A 726 -1.22 18.42 16.02
N LEU A 727 -1.10 18.77 14.73
CA LEU A 727 -1.30 20.15 14.29
C LEU A 727 -2.74 20.63 14.61
N ALA A 728 -3.76 19.81 14.36
CA ALA A 728 -5.14 20.14 14.74
C ALA A 728 -5.29 20.43 16.25
N ALA A 729 -4.63 19.66 17.11
CA ALA A 729 -4.63 19.88 18.56
C ALA A 729 -3.87 21.15 18.98
N ILE A 730 -2.76 21.48 18.32
CA ILE A 730 -2.05 22.76 18.50
C ILE A 730 -2.96 23.92 18.11
N LEU A 731 -3.59 23.88 16.93
CA LEU A 731 -4.49 24.93 16.46
C LEU A 731 -5.74 25.08 17.36
N ALA A 732 -6.29 23.98 17.87
CA ALA A 732 -7.38 24.00 18.85
C ALA A 732 -6.95 24.63 20.19
N LYS A 733 -5.76 24.28 20.70
CA LYS A 733 -5.24 24.81 21.96
C LYS A 733 -4.94 26.31 21.86
N ASP A 734 -4.12 26.68 20.89
CA ASP A 734 -3.48 28.00 20.83
C ASP A 734 -4.38 29.04 20.17
N PHE A 735 -5.11 28.66 19.11
CA PHE A 735 -5.96 29.57 18.33
C PHE A 735 -7.47 29.34 18.51
N LYS A 736 -7.89 28.36 19.31
CA LYS A 736 -9.31 27.98 19.50
C LYS A 736 -10.00 27.54 18.20
N ALA A 737 -9.24 26.87 17.32
CA ALA A 737 -9.78 26.25 16.12
C ALA A 737 -10.84 25.18 16.47
N ALA A 738 -11.96 25.18 15.75
CA ALA A 738 -13.01 24.16 15.89
C ALA A 738 -13.26 23.47 14.55
N TRP A 739 -13.42 22.14 14.54
CA TRP A 739 -13.75 21.38 13.32
C TRP A 739 -15.01 21.95 12.66
N PHE A 740 -14.96 22.15 11.33
CA PHE A 740 -16.00 22.82 10.56
C PHE A 740 -16.58 21.93 9.48
N HIS A 741 -15.74 21.39 8.59
CA HIS A 741 -16.15 20.48 7.54
C HIS A 741 -15.21 19.27 7.51
N THR A 742 -15.77 18.06 7.64
CA THR A 742 -15.06 16.79 7.81
C THR A 742 -15.73 15.64 7.05
N ASP A 743 -16.61 15.94 6.10
CA ASP A 743 -17.07 14.99 5.11
C ASP A 743 -15.97 14.76 4.05
N GLY A 744 -15.91 13.55 3.47
CA GLY A 744 -14.84 13.17 2.53
C GLY A 744 -13.49 12.81 3.19
N GLU A 745 -12.42 12.90 2.40
CA GLU A 745 -11.06 12.49 2.77
C GLU A 745 -10.47 13.35 3.91
N ASP A 746 -9.62 12.76 4.75
CA ASP A 746 -9.07 13.44 5.94
C ASP A 746 -8.18 14.65 5.63
N GLY A 747 -7.48 14.64 4.49
CA GLY A 747 -6.75 15.81 3.98
C GLY A 747 -7.63 17.03 3.69
N HIS A 748 -8.92 16.82 3.39
CA HIS A 748 -9.92 17.89 3.15
C HIS A 748 -10.60 18.41 4.42
N TRP A 749 -10.29 17.86 5.59
CA TRP A 749 -10.95 18.29 6.82
C TRP A 749 -10.46 19.66 7.25
N SER A 750 -11.41 20.58 7.45
CA SER A 750 -11.16 21.96 7.86
C SER A 750 -11.58 22.22 9.31
N MET A 751 -10.88 23.15 9.93
CA MET A 751 -11.25 23.82 11.16
C MET A 751 -11.46 25.30 10.87
N ARG A 752 -12.36 25.94 11.61
CA ARG A 752 -12.60 27.39 11.58
C ARG A 752 -11.98 28.04 12.82
N LEU A 753 -11.30 29.16 12.61
CA LEU A 753 -10.71 30.00 13.65
C LEU A 753 -11.72 31.06 14.13
N PRO A 754 -11.54 31.66 15.33
CA PRO A 754 -12.47 32.66 15.87
C PRO A 754 -12.66 33.91 15.00
N TRP A 755 -11.67 34.25 14.17
CA TRP A 755 -11.72 35.34 13.18
C TRP A 755 -12.12 34.86 11.77
N ASP A 756 -12.79 33.71 11.68
CA ASP A 756 -13.42 33.17 10.46
C ASP A 756 -12.44 32.74 9.34
N THR A 757 -11.13 32.74 9.58
CA THR A 757 -10.14 32.02 8.75
C THR A 757 -10.36 30.49 8.87
N PHE A 758 -10.25 29.78 7.76
CA PHE A 758 -10.34 28.32 7.70
C PHE A 758 -8.96 27.69 7.49
N VAL A 759 -8.70 26.58 8.19
CA VAL A 759 -7.41 25.88 8.19
C VAL A 759 -7.61 24.38 7.99
N PHE A 760 -6.74 23.75 7.20
CA PHE A 760 -6.80 22.32 6.87
C PHE A 760 -5.61 21.62 7.55
N PRO A 761 -5.66 21.23 8.83
CA PRO A 761 -4.48 20.78 9.57
C PRO A 761 -3.84 19.53 8.96
N ILE A 762 -4.65 18.55 8.54
CA ILE A 762 -4.15 17.31 7.93
C ILE A 762 -3.59 17.60 6.53
N GLY A 763 -4.34 18.33 5.69
CA GLY A 763 -3.88 18.77 4.36
C GLY A 763 -2.61 19.63 4.39
N LYS A 764 -2.46 20.53 5.37
CA LYS A 764 -1.24 21.34 5.56
C LYS A 764 -0.04 20.48 5.91
N ILE A 765 -0.19 19.47 6.76
CA ILE A 765 0.87 18.51 7.05
C ILE A 765 1.25 17.70 5.80
N TYR A 766 0.27 17.26 5.00
CA TYR A 766 0.53 16.59 3.72
C TYR A 766 1.28 17.52 2.73
N LYS A 767 0.91 18.81 2.66
CA LYS A 767 1.57 19.82 1.81
C LYS A 767 2.99 20.13 2.28
N THR A 768 3.20 20.27 3.58
CA THR A 768 4.52 20.44 4.25
C THR A 768 5.44 19.25 3.92
N ALA A 769 4.94 18.02 4.03
CA ALA A 769 5.70 16.82 3.70
C ALA A 769 6.12 16.74 2.22
N SER A 770 5.23 17.14 1.30
CA SER A 770 5.37 16.99 -0.15
C SER A 770 5.99 18.18 -0.89
N HIS A 771 5.99 19.38 -0.31
CA HIS A 771 6.47 20.61 -0.97
C HIS A 771 7.53 21.37 -0.17
N ARG A 772 7.93 20.89 1.03
CA ARG A 772 8.82 21.62 1.96
C ARG A 772 8.34 23.04 2.31
N GLU A 773 7.04 23.26 2.37
CA GLU A 773 6.52 24.50 2.97
C GLU A 773 6.97 24.58 4.44
N GLU A 774 7.36 25.76 4.91
CA GLU A 774 7.76 25.95 6.31
C GLU A 774 6.52 25.96 7.22
N LEU A 775 6.42 24.98 8.12
CA LEU A 775 5.24 24.87 9.00
C LEU A 775 5.23 25.96 10.09
N LEU A 776 6.42 26.42 10.49
CA LEU A 776 6.58 27.50 11.47
C LEU A 776 6.10 28.85 10.92
N GLU A 777 6.45 29.19 9.67
CA GLU A 777 5.99 30.43 9.01
C GLU A 777 4.46 30.45 8.91
N TYR A 778 3.84 29.31 8.58
CA TYR A 778 2.39 29.16 8.58
C TYR A 778 1.76 29.41 9.96
N TYR A 779 2.36 28.89 11.03
CA TYR A 779 1.90 29.14 12.40
C TYR A 779 2.05 30.62 12.80
N ASP A 780 3.18 31.25 12.48
CA ASP A 780 3.45 32.66 12.81
C ASP A 780 2.59 33.63 11.98
N ALA A 781 2.19 33.24 10.76
CA ALA A 781 1.19 33.95 9.96
C ALA A 781 -0.20 33.94 10.64
N LEU A 782 -0.66 32.79 11.13
CA LEU A 782 -1.91 32.67 11.90
C LEU A 782 -1.85 33.46 13.22
N LEU A 783 -0.69 33.49 13.88
CA LEU A 783 -0.47 34.34 15.06
C LEU A 783 -0.60 35.84 14.70
N SER A 784 -0.09 36.24 13.54
CA SER A 784 -0.19 37.62 13.03
C SER A 784 -1.61 37.99 12.60
N GLU A 785 -2.40 37.06 12.06
CA GLU A 785 -3.85 37.25 11.84
C GLU A 785 -4.62 37.43 13.16
N ARG A 786 -4.30 36.63 14.18
CA ARG A 786 -4.93 36.76 15.50
C ARG A 786 -4.71 38.14 16.10
N VAL A 787 -3.47 38.65 16.07
CA VAL A 787 -3.15 39.98 16.61
C VAL A 787 -3.90 41.07 15.84
N ARG A 788 -3.95 41.00 14.49
CA ARG A 788 -4.69 41.95 13.65
C ARG A 788 -6.20 41.94 13.92
N SER A 789 -6.82 40.77 14.01
CA SER A 789 -8.26 40.63 14.30
C SER A 789 -8.62 41.09 15.72
N GLN A 790 -7.77 40.82 16.72
CA GLN A 790 -7.93 41.36 18.07
C GLN A 790 -7.77 42.89 18.11
N GLY A 791 -6.83 43.46 17.33
CA GLY A 791 -6.68 44.92 17.18
C GLY A 791 -7.87 45.60 16.51
N GLN A 792 -8.50 44.95 15.52
CA GLN A 792 -9.74 45.46 14.90
C GLN A 792 -10.95 45.36 15.84
N ALA A 793 -10.99 44.34 16.70
CA ALA A 793 -12.04 44.21 17.73
C ALA A 793 -11.92 45.28 18.82
N THR A 794 -10.71 45.69 19.22
CA THR A 794 -10.49 46.78 20.18
C THR A 794 -10.59 48.18 19.57
N GLY A 795 -10.38 48.32 18.26
CA GLY A 795 -10.59 49.57 17.51
C GLY A 795 -12.05 50.01 17.37
N ARG A 796 -13.02 49.12 17.64
CA ARG A 796 -14.46 49.46 17.71
C ARG A 796 -14.90 49.85 19.12
N LEU A 797 -14.33 50.94 19.64
CA LEU A 797 -15.02 51.70 20.69
C LEU A 797 -16.19 52.47 20.05
N PRO A 798 -17.38 52.53 20.68
CA PRO A 798 -18.53 53.22 20.11
C PRO A 798 -18.29 54.73 20.05
N GLY A 799 -18.13 55.25 18.84
CA GLY A 799 -18.03 56.69 18.58
C GLY A 799 -19.31 57.41 18.96
N VAL A 800 -19.20 58.36 19.89
CA VAL A 800 -20.30 59.14 20.44
C VAL A 800 -20.78 60.21 19.44
N LYS A 801 -21.88 59.95 18.72
CA LYS A 801 -23.12 60.76 18.71
C LYS A 801 -24.18 60.21 17.78
#